data_AF-A0A176W1A2-F1
#
_entry.id   AF-A0A176W1A2-F1
#
_cell.length_a   1.000
_cell.length_b   1.000
_cell.length_c   1.000
_cell.angle_alpha   90.00
_cell.angle_beta   90.00
_cell.angle_gamma   90.00
#
_symmetry.space_group_name_H-M   'P 1'
#
loop_
_entity.id
_entity.type
_entity.pdbx_description
1 polymer ?
#
loop_
_entity_poly.entity_id
_entity_poly.type
_entity_poly.pdbx_seq_one_letter_code
_entity_poly.pdbx_strand_id
1 'polypeptide(L)'
;MATRSNSQAFCCQSAPSNQDRSVDAGKLRMKDAKRDETNSDLSKTEQLDTSIDLSPTSAAPSVEAVTASVASSSLKGSGPSVRSQSVHPLDPLSPTEIAVAVATVRAAGATPELRDGMRFFEVVLQEPEKNVIALADAFFFPPYQPTVIFSKGKGGAIVPLQLPPRQAKLVVYNKNTNETSVWLVELTQVHAAARGGHHRGKVLSRNVIPDVQPPMDAEEYAQCEAVVKSYGPFVEAMRKRGIEDMDLVMVDPWCVGYYGEEDSPSRRLARPLFFCRTESDCPMENGYARPVEGVRVLVDVRNMEVLEFEDREFVPLPPPDPLRNYTCAATRGGVDRADIKPLVISQPEGPSFRVNGYAVEWQKWNFRVGFTPREGLVIHTVAYHDGSRGRRSVAHRLSFVEMVVPYGDPHDPHYQKNAFDAGEDGLGKNAHSLKRGCDCLGYIKYFDAHFTSFLGGVETIENCVCMHEEDHGILWKHQDWRTGLTEVRRSRRLTLSFFCTVANYEYGFFWHFYQDGKIEAEVKLTGILSLGALKAGESRKYGTVIAPGLYAPTHQHFFVARMDMAIDSKPGEPTNQVVEVNVKVEDPGPDNAHNNAFYAEETLLRSEMQAQRDCNALTARHWIVRNTRVVNRTGQLVGYKLVPGSNCLPFAGPDAMYLRRAAFLKHNFWVTQYNKNELYPGGEFPNQNPRIGEGLPTWTKMDRRLEEADVVLWYIFGTTHIPRLEDWPVMPVEHIGFTLVPHGFFNCSPAIDLPPSTPVADETAKDVVLTKQGSQSTSGLHLAVTSKL
;
A
#
# COMPACT_ATOMS: atom_id res chain seq x y z
N MET A 1 38.73 -4.77 1.58
CA MET A 1 39.49 -3.84 0.72
C MET A 1 38.56 -3.41 -0.41
N ALA A 2 38.38 -2.11 -0.59
CA ALA A 2 37.40 -1.53 -1.50
C ALA A 2 38.03 -1.23 -2.86
N THR A 3 37.36 -1.65 -3.93
CA THR A 3 37.55 -1.10 -5.28
C THR A 3 36.18 -0.84 -5.89
N ARG A 4 35.84 0.46 -5.95
CA ARG A 4 34.70 1.02 -6.68
C ARG A 4 34.95 0.87 -8.18
N SER A 5 33.96 0.39 -8.92
CA SER A 5 33.90 0.54 -10.38
C SER A 5 32.64 1.32 -10.74
N ASN A 6 32.85 2.46 -11.41
CA ASN A 6 31.82 3.29 -12.01
C ASN A 6 31.31 2.58 -13.27
N SER A 7 30.01 2.31 -13.36
CA SER A 7 29.35 2.04 -14.64
C SER A 7 28.64 3.31 -15.10
N GLN A 8 29.22 3.93 -16.13
CA GLN A 8 28.61 5.04 -16.86
C GLN A 8 27.43 4.51 -17.70
N ALA A 9 26.30 5.22 -17.58
CA ALA A 9 25.13 5.03 -18.43
C ALA A 9 25.47 5.40 -19.89
N PHE A 10 25.32 4.44 -20.79
CA PHE A 10 25.31 4.71 -22.23
C PHE A 10 23.95 5.30 -22.61
N CYS A 11 23.95 6.57 -22.98
CA CYS A 11 22.84 7.24 -23.62
C CYS A 11 23.17 7.45 -25.10
N CYS A 12 22.17 7.20 -25.95
CA CYS A 12 22.23 7.14 -27.40
C CYS A 12 22.92 8.33 -28.07
N GLN A 13 23.87 8.06 -28.97
CA GLN A 13 24.17 8.93 -30.11
C GLN A 13 24.50 8.10 -31.35
N SER A 14 23.77 8.36 -32.45
CA SER A 14 24.31 8.98 -33.68
C SER A 14 23.54 8.52 -34.93
N ALA A 15 23.12 9.50 -35.74
CA ALA A 15 23.03 9.42 -37.20
C ALA A 15 22.90 10.86 -37.78
N PRO A 16 23.33 11.11 -39.04
CA PRO A 16 24.15 12.28 -39.33
C PRO A 16 23.47 13.42 -40.11
N SER A 17 24.24 14.50 -40.17
CA SER A 17 24.16 15.74 -40.94
C SER A 17 23.58 15.69 -42.36
N ASN A 18 22.83 16.73 -42.71
CA ASN A 18 23.03 17.43 -43.98
C ASN A 18 22.86 18.96 -43.82
N GLN A 19 23.88 19.67 -44.30
CA GLN A 19 23.91 21.09 -44.64
C GLN A 19 22.84 21.37 -45.73
N ASP A 20 22.36 22.58 -46.03
CA ASP A 20 23.07 23.84 -46.17
C ASP A 20 22.05 24.96 -46.49
N ARG A 21 22.43 26.21 -46.18
CA ARG A 21 21.99 27.49 -46.78
C ARG A 21 20.58 28.05 -46.47
N SER A 22 20.33 29.36 -46.42
CA SER A 22 21.00 30.61 -45.98
C SER A 22 20.16 31.78 -46.53
N VAL A 23 20.07 32.87 -45.77
CA VAL A 23 19.93 34.29 -46.19
C VAL A 23 18.53 34.95 -46.29
N ASP A 24 18.46 36.07 -45.54
CA ASP A 24 17.74 37.36 -45.67
C ASP A 24 16.21 37.44 -45.87
N ALA A 25 15.47 38.14 -44.99
CA ALA A 25 15.41 39.59 -44.69
C ALA A 25 14.48 40.37 -45.64
N GLY A 26 13.51 41.09 -45.07
CA GLY A 26 12.65 41.99 -45.84
C GLY A 26 11.46 42.54 -45.05
N LYS A 27 11.65 43.74 -44.48
CA LYS A 27 10.64 44.65 -43.91
C LYS A 27 9.58 45.07 -44.95
N LEU A 28 8.38 45.42 -44.47
CA LEU A 28 7.58 46.65 -44.71
C LEU A 28 6.07 46.32 -44.52
N ARG A 29 5.37 46.77 -43.48
CA ARG A 29 4.79 48.10 -43.18
C ARG A 29 3.82 48.64 -44.25
N MET A 30 2.53 48.73 -43.91
CA MET A 30 1.60 49.90 -43.99
C MET A 30 0.14 49.41 -44.04
N LYS A 31 -0.71 49.82 -43.08
CA LYS A 31 -1.80 50.85 -43.18
C LYS A 31 -3.06 50.33 -43.89
N ASP A 32 -4.29 50.70 -43.61
CA ASP A 32 -4.97 51.63 -42.68
C ASP A 32 -6.49 51.36 -42.82
N ALA A 33 -7.27 51.92 -41.87
CA ALA A 33 -8.66 52.38 -42.00
C ALA A 33 -9.80 51.33 -42.06
N LYS A 34 -10.67 51.25 -41.03
CA LYS A 34 -11.80 52.16 -40.64
C LYS A 34 -13.04 52.08 -41.55
N ARG A 35 -14.16 51.65 -40.94
CA ARG A 35 -15.54 52.20 -40.97
C ARG A 35 -16.42 51.28 -40.10
N ASP A 36 -17.03 51.78 -39.01
CA ASP A 36 -18.33 52.50 -38.93
C ASP A 36 -19.48 51.61 -39.44
N GLU A 37 -20.67 51.49 -38.85
CA GLU A 37 -21.33 52.01 -37.65
C GLU A 37 -22.73 51.33 -37.63
N THR A 38 -23.50 51.56 -36.55
CA THR A 38 -24.97 51.36 -36.36
C THR A 38 -25.43 49.95 -35.95
N ASN A 39 -26.06 49.64 -34.79
CA ASN A 39 -26.82 50.29 -33.70
C ASN A 39 -28.33 49.93 -33.73
N SER A 40 -28.82 49.29 -32.65
CA SER A 40 -30.18 49.34 -32.06
C SER A 40 -30.23 48.33 -30.88
N ASP A 41 -30.01 48.69 -29.60
CA ASP A 41 -30.89 49.40 -28.64
C ASP A 41 -32.12 48.53 -28.25
N LEU A 42 -32.38 48.11 -27.00
CA LEU A 42 -32.77 48.79 -25.74
C LEU A 42 -32.76 47.72 -24.60
N SER A 43 -32.61 47.95 -23.29
CA SER A 43 -33.19 48.97 -22.39
C SER A 43 -32.51 49.02 -21.00
N LYS A 44 -32.27 50.27 -20.52
CA LYS A 44 -32.42 50.88 -19.16
C LYS A 44 -32.07 50.04 -17.90
N THR A 45 -31.26 50.53 -16.95
CA THR A 45 -31.67 51.55 -15.94
C THR A 45 -30.45 52.18 -15.22
N GLU A 46 -30.48 53.53 -15.16
CA GLU A 46 -29.92 54.54 -14.22
C GLU A 46 -28.48 54.54 -13.67
N GLN A 47 -27.81 55.69 -13.94
CA GLN A 47 -26.54 56.21 -13.44
C GLN A 47 -26.72 57.19 -12.28
N LEU A 48 -25.67 57.37 -11.47
CA LEU A 48 -25.07 58.64 -11.01
C LEU A 48 -23.80 58.29 -10.20
N ASP A 49 -22.60 58.26 -10.81
CA ASP A 49 -21.62 59.36 -10.99
C ASP A 49 -21.33 60.18 -9.71
N THR A 50 -20.09 60.25 -9.21
CA THR A 50 -19.04 61.11 -9.79
C THR A 50 -17.62 60.51 -9.89
N SER A 51 -16.98 60.87 -11.01
CA SER A 51 -15.62 60.71 -11.55
C SER A 51 -14.49 61.34 -10.68
N ILE A 52 -13.19 61.04 -10.88
CA ILE A 52 -12.30 61.56 -11.94
C ILE A 52 -11.16 60.57 -12.33
N ASP A 53 -11.15 60.33 -13.63
CA ASP A 53 -10.20 59.90 -14.68
C ASP A 53 -8.66 60.14 -14.56
N LEU A 54 -7.86 59.16 -15.03
CA LEU A 54 -6.98 59.21 -16.24
C LEU A 54 -5.82 58.18 -16.21
N SER A 55 -5.60 57.52 -17.35
CA SER A 55 -4.66 56.43 -17.63
C SER A 55 -3.32 56.91 -18.27
N PRO A 56 -2.48 56.06 -18.89
CA PRO A 56 -1.32 55.35 -18.33
C PRO A 56 0.04 55.79 -18.91
N THR A 57 1.15 55.61 -18.19
CA THR A 57 2.50 55.67 -18.78
C THR A 57 3.51 54.77 -18.07
N SER A 58 4.44 54.29 -18.90
CA SER A 58 5.51 53.32 -18.70
C SER A 58 6.53 53.61 -17.59
N ALA A 59 7.25 52.54 -17.25
CA ALA A 59 8.66 52.44 -16.86
C ALA A 59 8.88 51.93 -15.43
N ALA A 60 9.49 50.74 -15.35
CA ALA A 60 10.09 50.19 -14.14
C ALA A 60 11.23 51.09 -13.63
N PRO A 61 11.40 51.16 -12.31
CA PRO A 61 12.69 50.77 -11.76
C PRO A 61 12.58 49.88 -10.52
N SER A 62 13.56 48.99 -10.42
CA SER A 62 13.94 48.23 -9.22
C SER A 62 14.19 49.13 -8.02
N VAL A 63 13.59 48.84 -6.86
CA VAL A 63 14.06 49.36 -5.57
C VAL A 63 13.91 48.32 -4.45
N GLU A 64 15.03 48.21 -3.76
CA GLU A 64 15.44 47.47 -2.57
C GLU A 64 14.41 47.33 -1.43
N ALA A 65 14.54 46.20 -0.72
CA ALA A 65 13.84 45.89 0.51
C ALA A 65 14.27 46.84 1.64
N VAL A 66 13.34 47.67 2.11
CA VAL A 66 13.51 48.48 3.32
C VAL A 66 13.21 47.62 4.54
N THR A 67 14.26 47.23 5.24
CA THR A 67 14.20 46.66 6.60
C THR A 67 13.79 47.73 7.60
N ALA A 68 12.61 47.59 8.19
CA ALA A 68 12.20 48.40 9.34
C ALA A 68 12.81 47.81 10.63
N SER A 69 13.77 48.52 11.21
CA SER A 69 14.34 48.24 12.53
C SER A 69 13.37 48.62 13.64
N VAL A 70 12.89 47.65 14.42
CA VAL A 70 12.21 47.91 15.69
C VAL A 70 13.23 47.77 16.82
N ALA A 71 13.45 48.87 17.52
CA ALA A 71 14.39 49.00 18.63
C ALA A 71 14.04 48.05 19.79
N SER A 72 15.06 47.36 20.29
CA SER A 72 14.99 46.45 21.42
C SER A 72 15.00 47.21 22.76
N SER A 73 13.88 47.21 23.48
CA SER A 73 13.88 47.49 24.92
C SER A 73 14.18 46.21 25.69
N SER A 74 15.34 46.17 26.31
CA SER A 74 15.84 45.10 27.16
C SER A 74 15.00 44.92 28.43
N LEU A 75 14.27 43.81 28.53
CA LEU A 75 13.80 43.25 29.80
C LEU A 75 14.52 41.91 30.02
N LYS A 76 15.48 41.93 30.95
CA LYS A 76 16.16 40.74 31.46
C LYS A 76 15.15 39.91 32.26
N GLY A 77 14.83 38.74 31.73
CA GLY A 77 14.07 37.68 32.39
C GLY A 77 14.39 36.35 31.72
N SER A 78 15.58 35.81 31.99
CA SER A 78 16.02 34.51 31.49
C SER A 78 15.32 33.38 32.24
N GLY A 79 14.12 33.01 31.79
CA GLY A 79 13.58 31.66 32.00
C GLY A 79 14.16 30.70 30.95
N PRO A 80 14.35 29.41 31.24
CA PRO A 80 14.82 28.46 30.24
C PRO A 80 13.78 28.40 29.11
N SER A 81 14.19 28.81 27.90
CA SER A 81 13.44 28.57 26.67
C SER A 81 13.35 27.06 26.45
N VAL A 82 12.25 26.44 26.87
CA VAL A 82 11.93 25.05 26.56
C VAL A 82 11.66 24.98 25.06
N ARG A 83 12.64 24.48 24.29
CA ARG A 83 12.54 24.30 22.84
C ARG A 83 11.63 23.12 22.52
N SER A 84 10.74 23.31 21.57
CA SER A 84 9.83 22.31 21.01
C SER A 84 10.59 21.10 20.45
N GLN A 85 10.11 19.88 20.73
CA GLN A 85 10.57 18.69 20.03
C GLN A 85 10.35 18.85 18.52
N SER A 86 11.32 18.43 17.71
CA SER A 86 11.29 18.61 16.25
C SER A 86 10.74 17.41 15.47
N VAL A 87 10.49 16.28 16.15
CA VAL A 87 10.11 15.00 15.52
C VAL A 87 8.81 14.51 16.14
N HIS A 88 7.88 14.06 15.30
CA HIS A 88 6.62 13.52 15.78
C HIS A 88 6.84 12.09 16.31
N PRO A 89 6.19 11.64 17.40
CA PRO A 89 6.43 10.30 17.97
C PRO A 89 6.12 9.13 17.03
N LEU A 90 5.27 9.35 16.02
CA LEU A 90 4.91 8.39 14.96
C LEU A 90 5.76 8.48 13.70
N ASP A 91 6.71 9.42 13.60
CA ASP A 91 7.64 9.37 12.47
C ASP A 91 8.40 8.03 12.51
N PRO A 92 8.79 7.44 11.37
CA PRO A 92 9.65 6.25 11.36
C PRO A 92 10.98 6.48 12.10
N LEU A 93 11.66 5.42 12.50
CA LEU A 93 13.00 5.54 13.08
C LEU A 93 13.96 6.09 12.02
N SER A 94 14.76 7.08 12.40
CA SER A 94 15.84 7.60 11.55
C SER A 94 17.00 6.59 11.44
N PRO A 95 17.85 6.69 10.40
CA PRO A 95 19.08 5.90 10.30
C PRO A 95 19.93 5.91 11.57
N THR A 96 20.05 7.07 12.22
CA THR A 96 20.81 7.22 13.47
C THR A 96 20.16 6.48 14.64
N GLU A 97 18.83 6.54 14.75
CA GLU A 97 18.09 5.80 15.80
C GLU A 97 18.20 4.29 15.61
N ILE A 98 18.12 3.79 14.37
CA ILE A 98 18.33 2.38 14.04
C ILE A 98 19.74 1.94 14.45
N ALA A 99 20.77 2.69 14.02
CA ALA A 99 22.16 2.38 14.34
C ALA A 99 22.41 2.33 15.87
N VAL A 100 21.81 3.25 16.62
CA VAL A 100 21.91 3.27 18.09
C VAL A 100 21.18 2.11 18.73
N ALA A 101 19.98 1.76 18.25
CA ALA A 101 19.23 0.63 18.74
C ALA A 101 20.02 -0.68 18.58
N VAL A 102 20.56 -0.91 17.37
CA VAL A 102 21.41 -2.07 17.08
C VAL A 102 22.67 -2.08 17.93
N ALA A 103 23.41 -0.96 18.01
CA ALA A 103 24.63 -0.87 18.79
C ALA A 103 24.37 -1.14 20.28
N THR A 104 23.23 -0.68 20.81
CA THR A 104 22.81 -0.90 22.19
C THR A 104 22.53 -2.38 22.47
N VAL A 105 21.76 -3.06 21.60
CA VAL A 105 21.48 -4.49 21.76
C VAL A 105 22.75 -5.33 21.60
N ARG A 106 23.60 -5.01 20.61
CA ARG A 106 24.88 -5.70 20.42
C ARG A 106 25.81 -5.51 21.63
N ALA A 107 25.89 -4.32 22.19
CA ALA A 107 26.70 -4.08 23.40
C ALA A 107 26.19 -4.85 24.63
N ALA A 108 24.88 -5.12 24.71
CA ALA A 108 24.27 -5.91 25.78
C ALA A 108 24.58 -7.42 25.69
N GLY A 109 25.10 -7.92 24.55
CA GLY A 109 25.58 -9.30 24.45
C GLY A 109 26.76 -9.56 25.39
N ALA A 110 26.69 -10.62 26.19
CA ALA A 110 27.66 -10.89 27.25
C ALA A 110 29.06 -11.26 26.74
N THR A 111 29.14 -12.00 25.62
CA THR A 111 30.41 -12.47 25.04
C THR A 111 30.54 -12.04 23.57
N PRO A 112 31.76 -11.94 23.02
CA PRO A 112 31.98 -11.64 21.60
C PRO A 112 31.23 -12.62 20.67
N GLU A 113 31.23 -13.91 20.99
CA GLU A 113 30.60 -14.96 20.18
C GLU A 113 29.07 -14.78 20.12
N LEU A 114 28.46 -14.35 21.22
CA LEU A 114 27.03 -14.02 21.23
C LEU A 114 26.75 -12.80 20.36
N ARG A 115 27.62 -11.78 20.39
CA ARG A 115 27.47 -10.55 19.59
C ARG A 115 27.63 -10.82 18.10
N ASP A 116 28.58 -11.67 17.72
CA ASP A 116 28.85 -12.04 16.34
C ASP A 116 27.77 -12.97 15.77
N GLY A 117 27.09 -13.72 16.63
CA GLY A 117 25.94 -14.56 16.26
C GLY A 117 24.63 -13.78 16.02
N MET A 118 24.52 -12.51 16.46
CA MET A 118 23.29 -11.73 16.34
C MET A 118 22.98 -11.38 14.88
N ARG A 119 21.74 -11.63 14.47
CA ARG A 119 21.13 -11.22 13.21
C ARG A 119 19.87 -10.42 13.50
N PHE A 120 19.73 -9.31 12.79
CA PHE A 120 18.68 -8.31 13.05
C PHE A 120 17.68 -8.38 11.91
N PHE A 121 16.52 -8.97 12.17
CA PHE A 121 15.45 -9.13 11.18
C PHE A 121 14.51 -7.94 11.16
N GLU A 122 14.31 -7.30 12.31
CA GLU A 122 13.43 -6.15 12.44
C GLU A 122 14.02 -5.15 13.43
N VAL A 123 14.01 -3.86 13.08
CA VAL A 123 14.25 -2.72 13.97
C VAL A 123 13.23 -1.64 13.62
N VAL A 124 12.18 -1.55 14.43
CA VAL A 124 11.04 -0.67 14.15
C VAL A 124 10.74 0.23 15.33
N LEU A 125 10.03 1.33 15.06
CA LEU A 125 9.45 2.14 16.11
C LEU A 125 8.47 1.29 16.91
N GLN A 126 8.64 1.25 18.24
CA GLN A 126 7.56 0.84 19.12
C GLN A 126 6.56 1.98 19.16
N GLU A 127 5.47 1.83 18.40
CA GLU A 127 4.42 2.86 18.31
C GLU A 127 3.94 3.26 19.72
N PRO A 128 3.86 4.58 20.04
CA PRO A 128 3.41 5.05 21.34
C PRO A 128 1.93 4.76 21.58
N GLU A 129 1.51 4.82 22.85
CA GLU A 129 0.09 4.75 23.21
C GLU A 129 -0.73 5.89 22.60
N LYS A 130 -2.01 5.64 22.30
CA LYS A 130 -2.92 6.60 21.63
C LYS A 130 -3.00 7.96 22.35
N ASN A 131 -2.91 7.99 23.67
CA ASN A 131 -2.91 9.22 24.47
C ASN A 131 -1.64 10.08 24.27
N VAL A 132 -0.49 9.44 24.08
CA VAL A 132 0.77 10.14 23.76
C VAL A 132 0.69 10.75 22.37
N ILE A 133 0.14 10.00 21.40
CA ILE A 133 -0.05 10.47 20.03
C ILE A 133 -0.99 11.66 20.01
N ALA A 134 -2.11 11.58 20.72
CA ALA A 134 -3.05 12.69 20.84
C ALA A 134 -2.43 13.97 21.43
N LEU A 135 -1.59 13.81 22.45
CA LEU A 135 -0.83 14.92 23.02
C LEU A 135 0.13 15.51 21.99
N ALA A 136 0.82 14.67 21.21
CA ALA A 136 1.71 15.11 20.15
C ALA A 136 0.97 15.83 19.01
N ASP A 137 -0.14 15.30 18.52
CA ASP A 137 -0.97 15.95 17.48
C ASP A 137 -1.38 17.36 17.92
N ALA A 138 -1.76 17.55 19.19
CA ALA A 138 -2.08 18.86 19.74
C ALA A 138 -0.90 19.86 19.76
N PHE A 139 0.33 19.34 19.88
CA PHE A 139 1.53 20.17 19.82
C PHE A 139 1.94 20.53 18.39
N PHE A 140 1.88 19.56 17.47
CA PHE A 140 2.38 19.72 16.10
C PHE A 140 1.39 20.43 15.17
N PHE A 141 0.13 20.52 15.56
CA PHE A 141 -0.89 21.24 14.82
C PHE A 141 -1.55 22.27 15.77
N PRO A 142 -1.33 23.59 15.63
CA PRO A 142 -2.15 24.66 16.26
C PRO A 142 -3.23 25.16 15.26
N PRO A 143 -4.49 25.45 15.67
CA PRO A 143 -4.98 25.77 17.02
C PRO A 143 -5.61 24.56 17.73
N TYR A 144 -5.02 23.37 17.58
CA TYR A 144 -5.58 22.12 18.08
C TYR A 144 -5.24 21.96 19.56
N GLN A 145 -5.71 22.89 20.39
CA GLN A 145 -5.73 22.67 21.83
C GLN A 145 -6.83 21.65 22.13
N PRO A 146 -6.51 20.49 22.73
CA PRO A 146 -7.53 19.60 23.22
C PRO A 146 -8.19 20.31 24.39
N THR A 147 -9.35 20.90 24.16
CA THR A 147 -10.19 21.45 25.23
C THR A 147 -10.67 20.39 26.23
N VAL A 148 -10.28 19.11 26.06
CA VAL A 148 -10.86 17.95 26.74
C VAL A 148 -9.83 16.97 27.35
N ILE A 149 -8.51 17.13 27.17
CA ILE A 149 -7.55 16.19 27.83
C ILE A 149 -7.43 16.45 29.35
N PHE A 150 -7.90 17.59 29.85
CA PHE A 150 -7.89 17.89 31.29
C PHE A 150 -9.31 18.09 31.79
N SER A 151 -9.92 17.02 32.31
CA SER A 151 -11.04 17.20 33.23
C SER A 151 -10.53 18.05 34.40
N LYS A 152 -11.30 19.07 34.78
CA LYS A 152 -11.01 19.94 35.94
C LYS A 152 -11.14 19.13 37.23
N GLY A 153 -10.17 18.27 37.52
CA GLY A 153 -9.85 17.87 38.90
C GLY A 153 -9.18 19.04 39.61
N LYS A 154 -9.42 19.21 40.91
CA LYS A 154 -8.80 20.27 41.73
C LYS A 154 -7.28 20.09 41.77
N GLY A 155 -6.60 20.73 40.83
CA GLY A 155 -5.14 20.71 40.62
C GLY A 155 -4.88 20.99 39.15
N GLY A 156 -4.35 22.18 38.82
CA GLY A 156 -4.29 22.72 37.46
C GLY A 156 -3.70 21.77 36.40
N ALA A 157 -4.14 21.95 35.15
CA ALA A 157 -3.69 21.17 34.00
C ALA A 157 -2.17 21.24 33.84
N ILE A 158 -1.49 20.09 33.97
CA ILE A 158 -0.08 19.94 33.59
C ILE A 158 -0.07 19.29 32.21
N VAL A 159 0.07 20.10 31.16
CA VAL A 159 0.52 19.58 29.87
C VAL A 159 1.96 19.11 30.08
N PRO A 160 2.30 17.83 29.84
CA PRO A 160 3.69 17.40 29.93
C PRO A 160 4.52 18.28 28.99
N LEU A 161 5.51 19.00 29.54
CA LEU A 161 6.40 19.85 28.75
C LEU A 161 7.26 19.05 27.76
N GLN A 162 7.28 17.71 27.87
CA GLN A 162 8.10 16.81 27.09
C GLN A 162 7.33 15.50 26.80
N LEU A 163 7.28 15.08 25.53
CA LEU A 163 6.76 13.77 25.14
C LEU A 163 7.73 12.66 25.60
N PRO A 164 7.24 11.44 25.88
CA PRO A 164 8.09 10.34 26.33
C PRO A 164 9.19 10.02 25.31
N PRO A 165 10.33 9.44 25.74
CA PRO A 165 11.37 8.99 24.85
C PRO A 165 10.82 7.99 23.81
N ARG A 166 11.34 8.07 22.58
CA ARG A 166 11.01 7.11 21.53
C ARG A 166 11.60 5.75 21.88
N GLN A 167 10.93 4.69 21.47
CA GLN A 167 11.36 3.32 21.73
C GLN A 167 11.48 2.57 20.41
N ALA A 168 12.49 1.70 20.31
CA ALA A 168 12.68 0.79 19.19
C ALA A 168 12.43 -0.65 19.66
N LYS A 169 11.61 -1.39 18.92
CA LYS A 169 11.44 -2.84 19.04
C LYS A 169 12.36 -3.52 18.04
N LEU A 170 13.13 -4.51 18.51
CA LEU A 170 14.04 -5.28 17.66
C LEU A 170 13.72 -6.77 17.74
N VAL A 171 13.68 -7.45 16.59
CA VAL A 171 13.66 -8.92 16.50
C VAL A 171 15.07 -9.37 16.16
N VAL A 172 15.68 -10.12 17.08
CA VAL A 172 17.06 -10.59 16.99
C VAL A 172 17.11 -12.10 17.07
N TYR A 173 17.74 -12.71 16.08
CA TYR A 173 18.04 -14.13 16.04
C TYR A 173 19.52 -14.35 16.31
N ASN A 174 19.86 -15.35 17.11
CA ASN A 174 21.23 -15.73 17.32
C ASN A 174 21.56 -17.03 16.58
N LYS A 175 22.36 -16.91 15.51
CA LYS A 175 22.79 -18.03 14.67
C LYS A 175 23.58 -19.09 15.45
N ASN A 176 24.22 -18.75 16.57
CA ASN A 176 25.01 -19.71 17.35
C ASN A 176 24.18 -20.49 18.36
N THR A 177 23.02 -19.97 18.79
CA THR A 177 22.16 -20.63 19.78
C THR A 177 20.79 -21.04 19.23
N ASN A 178 20.44 -20.66 18.00
CA ASN A 178 19.09 -20.77 17.44
C ASN A 178 18.01 -20.05 18.29
N GLU A 179 18.41 -19.02 19.03
CA GLU A 179 17.52 -18.28 19.91
C GLU A 179 16.92 -17.07 19.17
N THR A 180 15.60 -16.93 19.20
CA THR A 180 14.89 -15.73 18.77
C THR A 180 14.51 -14.90 19.99
N SER A 181 14.78 -13.59 19.94
CA SER A 181 14.52 -12.68 21.06
C SER A 181 13.97 -11.34 20.57
N VAL A 182 13.04 -10.78 21.34
CA VAL A 182 12.47 -9.44 21.13
C VAL A 182 13.05 -8.49 22.16
N TRP A 183 13.61 -7.39 21.69
CA TRP A 183 14.24 -6.36 22.51
C TRP A 183 13.46 -5.07 22.42
N LEU A 184 13.38 -4.35 23.53
CA LEU A 184 12.86 -2.99 23.56
C LEU A 184 13.98 -2.06 24.02
N VAL A 185 14.28 -1.04 23.21
CA VAL A 185 15.33 -0.06 23.46
C VAL A 185 14.72 1.32 23.56
N GLU A 186 14.95 2.01 24.68
CA GLU A 186 14.67 3.43 24.83
C GLU A 186 15.74 4.24 24.13
N LEU A 187 15.32 5.19 23.28
CA LEU A 187 16.20 6.08 22.53
C LEU A 187 16.19 7.46 23.18
N THR A 188 17.33 7.89 23.71
CA THR A 188 17.50 9.21 24.31
C THR A 188 18.35 10.11 23.41
N GLN A 189 17.81 11.28 23.09
CA GLN A 189 18.50 12.30 22.31
C GLN A 189 19.37 13.14 23.25
N VAL A 190 20.70 12.98 23.18
CA VAL A 190 21.62 13.87 23.90
C VAL A 190 21.86 15.11 23.05
N HIS A 191 21.17 16.21 23.36
CA HIS A 191 21.41 17.48 22.69
C HIS A 191 22.74 18.09 23.11
N ALA A 192 23.61 18.39 22.13
CA ALA A 192 24.77 19.23 22.32
C ALA A 192 24.44 20.69 21.98
N ALA A 193 24.48 21.55 22.99
CA ALA A 193 24.75 22.97 22.78
C ALA A 193 26.18 23.36 23.23
N ALA A 194 27.06 22.40 23.55
CA ALA A 194 28.47 22.72 23.86
C ALA A 194 29.50 21.60 23.60
N ARG A 195 29.13 20.32 23.48
CA ARG A 195 30.07 19.20 23.24
C ARG A 195 29.34 18.07 22.49
N GLY A 196 29.73 17.78 21.24
CA GLY A 196 29.08 16.86 20.29
C GLY A 196 28.31 15.69 20.91
N GLY A 197 26.98 15.77 20.88
CA GLY A 197 26.08 14.88 21.61
C GLY A 197 25.87 13.59 20.84
N HIS A 198 26.16 12.46 21.47
CA HIS A 198 25.90 11.14 20.92
C HIS A 198 24.49 10.68 21.34
N HIS A 199 23.67 10.24 20.39
CA HIS A 199 22.44 9.50 20.70
C HIS A 199 22.78 8.29 21.59
N ARG A 200 21.99 8.05 22.66
CA ARG A 200 22.22 6.94 23.60
C ARG A 200 20.98 6.06 23.66
N GLY A 201 21.18 4.74 23.56
CA GLY A 201 20.15 3.75 23.79
C GLY A 201 20.25 3.12 25.18
N LYS A 202 19.11 2.68 25.72
CA LYS A 202 19.03 1.88 26.93
C LYS A 202 18.10 0.69 26.69
N VAL A 203 18.59 -0.54 26.92
CA VAL A 203 17.74 -1.73 26.88
C VAL A 203 16.72 -1.65 28.03
N LEU A 204 15.44 -1.70 27.69
CA LEU A 204 14.34 -1.77 28.65
C LEU A 204 13.97 -3.22 28.96
N SER A 205 13.92 -4.07 27.93
CA SER A 205 13.61 -5.49 28.07
C SER A 205 14.25 -6.33 26.98
N ARG A 206 14.46 -7.62 27.30
CA ARG A 206 14.83 -8.69 26.40
C ARG A 206 13.94 -9.88 26.73
N ASN A 207 13.14 -10.31 25.77
CA ASN A 207 12.27 -11.46 25.88
C ASN A 207 12.71 -12.53 24.88
N VAL A 208 13.15 -13.68 25.39
CA VAL A 208 13.42 -14.85 24.53
C VAL A 208 12.10 -15.50 24.20
N ILE A 209 11.86 -15.76 22.92
CA ILE A 209 10.63 -16.38 22.44
C ILE A 209 10.96 -17.83 22.07
N PRO A 210 10.46 -18.82 22.85
CA PRO A 210 10.71 -20.22 22.56
C PRO A 210 9.92 -20.67 21.33
N ASP A 211 10.44 -21.70 20.66
CA ASP A 211 9.75 -22.45 19.60
C ASP A 211 9.25 -21.58 18.45
N VAL A 212 10.09 -20.65 17.97
CA VAL A 212 9.78 -19.78 16.81
C VAL A 212 11.00 -19.55 15.93
N GLN A 213 10.73 -19.26 14.65
CA GLN A 213 11.71 -18.73 13.70
C GLN A 213 11.25 -17.35 13.20
N PRO A 214 12.15 -16.36 13.07
CA PRO A 214 11.84 -15.09 12.44
C PRO A 214 11.65 -15.26 10.92
N PRO A 215 11.18 -14.20 10.21
CA PRO A 215 11.18 -14.15 8.75
C PRO A 215 12.53 -14.54 8.14
N MET A 216 12.57 -14.98 6.89
CA MET A 216 13.80 -15.20 6.12
C MET A 216 14.38 -13.85 5.65
N ASP A 217 15.70 -13.79 5.47
CA ASP A 217 16.39 -12.61 4.92
C ASP A 217 17.05 -12.94 3.56
N ALA A 218 17.20 -11.92 2.70
CA ALA A 218 17.82 -12.08 1.38
C ALA A 218 19.24 -12.66 1.43
N GLU A 219 20.01 -12.37 2.48
CA GLU A 219 21.33 -12.98 2.70
C GLU A 219 21.23 -14.50 2.90
N GLU A 220 20.18 -14.97 3.59
CA GLU A 220 19.93 -16.40 3.78
C GLU A 220 19.50 -17.06 2.47
N TYR A 221 18.74 -16.36 1.61
CA TYR A 221 18.39 -16.90 0.30
C TYR A 221 19.63 -17.14 -0.57
N ALA A 222 20.50 -16.13 -0.69
CA ALA A 222 21.71 -16.22 -1.50
C ALA A 222 22.66 -17.34 -1.00
N GLN A 223 22.80 -17.48 0.32
CA GLN A 223 23.61 -18.54 0.91
C GLN A 223 22.98 -19.93 0.70
N CYS A 224 21.65 -20.06 0.81
CA CYS A 224 20.95 -21.31 0.54
C CYS A 224 21.11 -21.76 -0.92
N GLU A 225 20.93 -20.84 -1.87
CA GLU A 225 21.15 -21.09 -3.29
C GLU A 225 22.57 -21.62 -3.54
N ALA A 226 23.58 -20.94 -3.00
CA ALA A 226 24.98 -21.32 -3.18
C ALA A 226 25.28 -22.74 -2.64
N VAL A 227 24.75 -23.07 -1.46
CA VAL A 227 24.93 -24.40 -0.86
C VAL A 227 24.30 -25.50 -1.70
N VAL A 228 23.06 -25.31 -2.15
CA VAL A 228 22.38 -26.32 -2.97
C VAL A 228 23.09 -26.51 -4.31
N LYS A 229 23.51 -25.43 -4.98
CA LYS A 229 24.22 -25.49 -6.26
C LYS A 229 25.60 -26.16 -6.15
N SER A 230 26.21 -26.15 -4.98
CA SER A 230 27.49 -26.84 -4.71
C SER A 230 27.33 -28.30 -4.25
N TYR A 231 26.11 -28.75 -3.96
CA TYR A 231 25.87 -30.08 -3.40
C TYR A 231 25.98 -31.17 -4.47
N GLY A 232 27.00 -32.02 -4.37
CA GLY A 232 27.35 -33.02 -5.40
C GLY A 232 26.18 -33.88 -5.92
N PRO A 233 25.35 -34.48 -5.05
CA PRO A 233 24.17 -35.22 -5.48
C PRO A 233 23.13 -34.39 -6.25
N PHE A 234 22.96 -33.12 -5.90
CA PHE A 234 22.07 -32.20 -6.62
C PHE A 234 22.62 -31.89 -8.01
N VAL A 235 23.92 -31.60 -8.11
CA VAL A 235 24.59 -31.38 -9.41
C VAL A 235 24.46 -32.61 -10.32
N GLU A 236 24.57 -33.83 -9.78
CA GLU A 236 24.34 -35.06 -10.55
C GLU A 236 22.88 -35.19 -11.02
N ALA A 237 21.89 -34.85 -10.19
CA ALA A 237 20.49 -34.85 -10.59
C ALA A 237 20.15 -33.80 -11.66
N MET A 238 20.82 -32.64 -11.62
CA MET A 238 20.75 -31.62 -12.68
C MET A 238 21.37 -32.13 -13.99
N ARG A 239 22.55 -32.77 -13.92
CA ARG A 239 23.22 -33.38 -15.07
C ARG A 239 22.34 -34.44 -15.75
N LYS A 240 21.67 -35.31 -14.99
CA LYS A 240 20.71 -36.29 -15.53
C LYS A 240 19.59 -35.64 -16.33
N ARG A 241 19.19 -34.41 -15.97
CA ARG A 241 18.15 -33.61 -16.64
C ARG A 241 18.71 -32.75 -17.79
N GLY A 242 19.99 -32.91 -18.13
CA GLY A 242 20.65 -32.18 -19.21
C GLY A 242 21.13 -30.77 -18.82
N ILE A 243 21.24 -30.48 -17.53
CA ILE A 243 21.76 -29.20 -17.03
C ILE A 243 23.22 -29.41 -16.64
N GLU A 244 24.14 -28.92 -17.46
CA GLU A 244 25.59 -29.00 -17.20
C GLU A 244 26.13 -27.74 -16.50
N ASP A 245 25.49 -26.60 -16.73
CA ASP A 245 25.86 -25.30 -16.17
C ASP A 245 24.97 -24.94 -14.98
N MET A 246 25.55 -24.93 -13.78
CA MET A 246 24.84 -24.57 -12.56
C MET A 246 24.53 -23.08 -12.47
N ASP A 247 25.19 -22.21 -13.24
CA ASP A 247 24.87 -20.77 -13.27
C ASP A 247 23.50 -20.49 -13.91
N LEU A 248 22.95 -21.46 -14.64
CA LEU A 248 21.58 -21.42 -15.17
C LEU A 248 20.53 -21.83 -14.14
N VAL A 249 20.91 -22.53 -13.08
CA VAL A 249 19.98 -23.02 -12.05
C VAL A 249 19.66 -21.89 -11.08
N MET A 250 18.36 -21.65 -10.89
CA MET A 250 17.79 -20.79 -9.87
C MET A 250 17.24 -21.65 -8.74
N VAL A 251 17.47 -21.18 -7.51
CA VAL A 251 17.02 -21.85 -6.29
C VAL A 251 16.25 -20.82 -5.48
N ASP A 252 14.93 -20.98 -5.38
CA ASP A 252 14.07 -20.11 -4.59
C ASP A 252 13.86 -20.76 -3.22
N PRO A 253 14.47 -20.28 -2.12
CA PRO A 253 14.39 -20.94 -0.83
C PRO A 253 13.07 -20.60 -0.13
N TRP A 254 12.10 -21.51 -0.21
CA TRP A 254 10.81 -21.32 0.44
C TRP A 254 10.85 -21.73 1.91
N CYS A 255 10.10 -21.01 2.74
CA CYS A 255 9.81 -21.43 4.11
C CYS A 255 9.09 -22.79 4.10
N VAL A 256 9.39 -23.64 5.09
CA VAL A 256 8.88 -25.03 5.10
C VAL A 256 7.44 -25.17 5.59
N GLY A 257 6.84 -24.10 6.09
CA GLY A 257 5.56 -24.15 6.79
C GLY A 257 5.66 -24.96 8.09
N TYR A 258 4.63 -25.74 8.42
CA TYR A 258 4.67 -26.67 9.56
C TYR A 258 3.75 -27.87 9.31
N TYR A 259 4.31 -28.99 8.89
CA TYR A 259 3.56 -30.22 8.58
C TYR A 259 3.72 -31.32 9.64
N GLY A 260 4.77 -31.24 10.44
CA GLY A 260 5.05 -32.19 11.52
C GLY A 260 6.24 -31.75 12.36
N GLU A 261 6.68 -32.60 13.28
CA GLU A 261 7.83 -32.33 14.16
C GLU A 261 9.15 -32.23 13.39
N GLU A 262 9.22 -32.79 12.18
CA GLU A 262 10.33 -32.62 11.25
C GLU A 262 10.54 -31.17 10.81
N ASP A 263 9.49 -30.35 10.84
CA ASP A 263 9.54 -28.91 10.53
C ASP A 263 9.72 -28.05 11.78
N SER A 264 10.02 -28.67 12.92
CA SER A 264 10.16 -28.00 14.21
C SER A 264 11.13 -26.81 14.16
N PRO A 265 10.80 -25.68 14.83
CA PRO A 265 11.67 -24.51 14.92
C PRO A 265 12.98 -24.77 15.69
N SER A 266 13.17 -25.99 16.24
CA SER A 266 14.46 -26.45 16.77
C SER A 266 15.60 -26.39 15.73
N ARG A 267 15.25 -26.38 14.44
CA ARG A 267 16.12 -25.99 13.32
C ARG A 267 15.49 -24.87 12.51
N ARG A 268 16.32 -24.10 11.80
CA ARG A 268 15.88 -23.09 10.83
C ARG A 268 15.98 -23.70 9.43
N LEU A 269 14.85 -23.96 8.81
CA LEU A 269 14.74 -24.81 7.63
C LEU A 269 14.22 -24.06 6.40
N ALA A 270 14.68 -24.47 5.22
CA ALA A 270 14.11 -24.09 3.94
C ALA A 270 13.90 -25.33 3.05
N ARG A 271 12.86 -25.28 2.21
CA ARG A 271 12.56 -26.28 1.17
C ARG A 271 12.56 -25.57 -0.18
N PRO A 272 13.73 -25.50 -0.85
CA PRO A 272 13.85 -24.70 -2.05
C PRO A 272 13.08 -25.28 -3.24
N LEU A 273 12.61 -24.38 -4.11
CA LEU A 273 12.08 -24.69 -5.43
C LEU A 273 13.15 -24.41 -6.49
N PHE A 274 13.12 -25.17 -7.57
CA PHE A 274 14.20 -25.20 -8.55
C PHE A 274 13.70 -24.84 -9.94
N PHE A 275 14.41 -23.94 -10.59
CA PHE A 275 14.13 -23.51 -11.96
C PHE A 275 15.43 -23.42 -12.75
N CYS A 276 15.34 -23.44 -14.07
CA CYS A 276 16.51 -23.37 -14.93
C CYS A 276 16.30 -22.37 -16.07
N ARG A 277 17.26 -21.46 -16.24
CA ARG A 277 17.40 -20.65 -17.45
C ARG A 277 17.82 -21.52 -18.64
N THR A 278 17.62 -21.02 -19.86
CA THR A 278 18.08 -21.69 -21.07
C THR A 278 19.48 -21.23 -21.43
N GLU A 279 19.76 -19.93 -21.25
CA GLU A 279 21.00 -19.29 -21.69
C GLU A 279 21.47 -18.27 -20.64
N SER A 280 22.78 -18.16 -20.43
CA SER A 280 23.35 -17.31 -19.37
C SER A 280 23.45 -15.83 -19.79
N ASP A 281 23.54 -15.56 -21.09
CA ASP A 281 23.74 -14.24 -21.70
C ASP A 281 22.48 -13.38 -21.82
N CYS A 282 21.31 -13.91 -21.46
CA CYS A 282 20.06 -13.17 -21.33
C CYS A 282 19.69 -12.99 -19.83
N PRO A 283 20.23 -11.97 -19.14
CA PRO A 283 20.01 -11.79 -17.70
C PRO A 283 18.55 -11.51 -17.30
N MET A 284 17.68 -11.17 -18.26
CA MET A 284 16.24 -10.98 -18.05
C MET A 284 15.39 -12.09 -18.70
N GLU A 285 15.99 -13.25 -18.99
CA GLU A 285 15.21 -14.43 -19.34
C GLU A 285 14.29 -14.81 -18.18
N ASN A 286 13.06 -15.22 -18.50
CA ASN A 286 12.16 -15.79 -17.51
C ASN A 286 12.67 -17.17 -17.06
N GLY A 287 13.46 -17.20 -15.99
CA GLY A 287 13.99 -18.45 -15.44
C GLY A 287 12.91 -19.39 -14.90
N TYR A 288 11.73 -18.87 -14.52
CA TYR A 288 10.59 -19.69 -14.09
C TYR A 288 9.98 -20.52 -15.22
N ALA A 289 10.38 -20.31 -16.48
CA ALA A 289 9.88 -21.05 -17.64
C ALA A 289 10.22 -22.55 -17.64
N ARG A 290 11.22 -22.98 -16.85
CA ARG A 290 11.68 -24.38 -16.82
C ARG A 290 11.85 -24.86 -15.38
N PRO A 291 10.74 -25.11 -14.65
CA PRO A 291 10.78 -25.73 -13.33
C PRO A 291 11.40 -27.12 -13.38
N VAL A 292 12.14 -27.46 -12.32
CA VAL A 292 12.72 -28.80 -12.11
C VAL A 292 11.87 -29.54 -11.08
N GLU A 293 11.06 -30.49 -11.55
CA GLU A 293 10.26 -31.36 -10.67
C GLU A 293 10.93 -32.70 -10.35
N GLY A 294 10.43 -33.32 -9.26
CA GLY A 294 10.85 -34.63 -8.79
C GLY A 294 12.15 -34.63 -7.96
N VAL A 295 12.68 -33.45 -7.63
CA VAL A 295 13.83 -33.27 -6.72
C VAL A 295 13.35 -32.59 -5.43
N ARG A 296 13.67 -33.19 -4.29
CA ARG A 296 13.37 -32.65 -2.96
C ARG A 296 14.67 -32.37 -2.22
N VAL A 297 14.78 -31.17 -1.65
CA VAL A 297 15.91 -30.75 -0.83
C VAL A 297 15.40 -30.09 0.44
N LEU A 298 15.97 -30.46 1.59
CA LEU A 298 15.79 -29.77 2.85
C LEU A 298 17.12 -29.16 3.28
N VAL A 299 17.13 -27.87 3.58
CA VAL A 299 18.35 -27.14 3.96
C VAL A 299 18.22 -26.63 5.39
N ASP A 300 19.24 -26.87 6.21
CA ASP A 300 19.46 -26.14 7.45
C ASP A 300 20.09 -24.79 7.11
N VAL A 301 19.29 -23.73 7.15
CA VAL A 301 19.71 -22.37 6.80
C VAL A 301 20.62 -21.78 7.87
N ARG A 302 20.52 -22.26 9.12
CA ARG A 302 21.43 -21.83 10.17
C ARG A 302 22.84 -22.36 9.90
N ASN A 303 23.00 -23.63 9.57
CA ASN A 303 24.32 -24.23 9.34
C ASN A 303 24.77 -24.15 7.87
N MET A 304 23.86 -23.76 6.97
CA MET A 304 24.05 -23.78 5.52
C MET A 304 24.48 -25.18 5.06
N GLU A 305 23.65 -26.17 5.41
CA GLU A 305 23.89 -27.60 5.15
C GLU A 305 22.64 -28.25 4.54
N VAL A 306 22.84 -29.08 3.52
CA VAL A 306 21.78 -29.92 2.95
C VAL A 306 21.54 -31.12 3.88
N LEU A 307 20.37 -31.17 4.50
CA LEU A 307 19.97 -32.24 5.44
C LEU A 307 19.37 -33.44 4.73
N GLU A 308 18.49 -33.18 3.75
CA GLU A 308 17.82 -34.20 2.97
C GLU A 308 17.98 -33.88 1.49
N PHE A 309 18.25 -34.91 0.70
CA PHE A 309 18.27 -34.84 -0.75
C PHE A 309 17.64 -36.10 -1.32
N GLU A 310 16.60 -35.94 -2.14
CA GLU A 310 15.94 -37.04 -2.82
C GLU A 310 15.66 -36.67 -4.29
N ASP A 311 16.26 -37.40 -5.23
CA ASP A 311 15.90 -37.39 -6.66
C ASP A 311 14.81 -38.47 -6.87
N ARG A 312 13.58 -38.13 -6.49
CA ARG A 312 12.45 -39.08 -6.36
C ARG A 312 11.92 -39.56 -7.70
N GLU A 313 11.81 -38.63 -8.64
CA GLU A 313 11.21 -38.89 -9.94
C GLU A 313 11.91 -38.08 -11.03
N PHE A 314 12.16 -38.73 -12.17
CA PHE A 314 12.66 -38.04 -13.35
C PHE A 314 11.49 -37.39 -14.11
N VAL A 315 11.29 -36.08 -13.90
CA VAL A 315 10.40 -35.26 -14.71
C VAL A 315 11.25 -34.48 -15.73
N PRO A 316 11.00 -34.63 -17.05
CA PRO A 316 11.72 -33.88 -18.06
C PRO A 316 11.53 -32.36 -17.87
N LEU A 317 12.58 -31.59 -18.11
CA LEU A 317 12.45 -30.14 -18.19
C LEU A 317 11.48 -29.75 -19.30
N PRO A 318 10.60 -28.76 -19.08
CA PRO A 318 9.85 -28.17 -20.17
C PRO A 318 10.81 -27.70 -21.29
N PRO A 319 10.46 -27.94 -22.56
CA PRO A 319 11.23 -27.41 -23.69
C PRO A 319 11.25 -25.88 -23.61
N PRO A 320 12.32 -25.22 -24.10
CA PRO A 320 12.38 -23.76 -24.11
C PRO A 320 11.20 -23.16 -24.87
N ASP A 321 10.31 -22.48 -24.16
CA ASP A 321 9.17 -21.79 -24.76
C ASP A 321 9.65 -20.53 -25.50
N PRO A 322 9.34 -20.33 -26.79
CA PRO A 322 9.67 -19.10 -27.51
C PRO A 322 9.00 -17.84 -26.92
N LEU A 323 7.90 -17.99 -26.17
CA LEU A 323 7.14 -16.88 -25.58
C LEU A 323 7.61 -16.48 -24.18
N ARG A 324 8.61 -17.16 -23.60
CA ARG A 324 9.02 -16.93 -22.21
C ARG A 324 9.60 -15.54 -21.93
N ASN A 325 10.16 -14.87 -22.93
CA ASN A 325 10.86 -13.60 -22.75
C ASN A 325 9.90 -12.40 -22.86
N TYR A 326 9.92 -11.53 -21.85
CA TYR A 326 9.02 -10.38 -21.70
C TYR A 326 9.71 -9.01 -21.87
N THR A 327 10.97 -8.99 -22.31
CA THR A 327 11.74 -7.76 -22.53
C THR A 327 11.29 -7.00 -23.78
N CYS A 328 11.88 -5.83 -24.05
CA CYS A 328 11.57 -5.09 -25.29
C CYS A 328 11.91 -5.91 -26.54
N ALA A 329 11.22 -5.64 -27.65
CA ALA A 329 11.39 -6.39 -28.90
C ALA A 329 12.83 -6.44 -29.40
N ALA A 330 13.63 -5.40 -29.13
CA ALA A 330 15.04 -5.34 -29.47
C ALA A 330 15.86 -6.48 -28.82
N THR A 331 15.44 -6.93 -27.63
CA THR A 331 16.11 -8.00 -26.87
C THR A 331 15.41 -9.35 -27.05
N ARG A 332 14.08 -9.42 -26.96
CA ARG A 332 13.33 -10.70 -27.05
C ARG A 332 13.11 -11.20 -28.49
N GLY A 333 13.30 -10.35 -29.50
CA GLY A 333 12.86 -10.60 -30.86
C GLY A 333 11.36 -10.32 -31.06
N GLY A 334 11.00 -9.70 -32.19
CA GLY A 334 9.64 -9.30 -32.51
C GLY A 334 9.52 -7.81 -32.82
N VAL A 335 8.33 -7.23 -32.63
CA VAL A 335 8.05 -5.82 -32.88
C VAL A 335 7.23 -5.26 -31.72
N ASP A 336 7.69 -4.15 -31.14
CA ASP A 336 6.92 -3.40 -30.15
C ASP A 336 5.90 -2.50 -30.87
N ARG A 337 4.77 -2.21 -30.21
CA ARG A 337 3.68 -1.40 -30.81
C ARG A 337 4.15 0.03 -31.07
N ALA A 338 3.94 0.52 -32.29
CA ALA A 338 4.36 1.86 -32.72
C ALA A 338 3.24 2.92 -32.65
N ASP A 339 2.00 2.51 -32.32
CA ASP A 339 0.80 3.35 -32.31
C ASP A 339 0.49 3.99 -30.95
N ILE A 340 1.32 3.74 -29.94
CA ILE A 340 1.17 4.33 -28.59
C ILE A 340 1.72 5.75 -28.60
N LYS A 341 0.82 6.74 -28.48
CA LYS A 341 1.18 8.15 -28.33
C LYS A 341 1.49 8.48 -26.87
N PRO A 342 2.41 9.43 -26.57
CA PRO A 342 2.70 9.84 -25.20
C PRO A 342 1.46 10.40 -24.48
N LEU A 343 1.27 9.99 -23.22
CA LEU A 343 0.30 10.58 -22.28
C LEU A 343 1.06 11.36 -21.22
N VAL A 344 0.96 12.69 -21.24
CA VAL A 344 1.67 13.57 -20.31
C VAL A 344 0.71 14.09 -19.25
N ILE A 345 0.95 13.73 -18.00
CA ILE A 345 0.23 14.26 -16.82
C ILE A 345 1.10 15.34 -16.19
N SER A 346 0.60 16.57 -16.15
CA SER A 346 1.35 17.73 -15.62
C SER A 346 0.50 18.55 -14.65
N GLN A 347 1.17 19.08 -13.62
CA GLN A 347 0.58 20.01 -12.64
C GLN A 347 1.45 21.28 -12.62
N PRO A 348 1.18 22.26 -13.51
CA PRO A 348 2.05 23.42 -13.69
C PRO A 348 2.14 24.32 -12.45
N GLU A 349 1.11 24.32 -11.60
CA GLU A 349 1.04 25.08 -10.34
C GLU A 349 1.47 24.24 -9.13
N GLY A 350 1.99 23.02 -9.36
CA GLY A 350 2.30 22.06 -8.30
C GLY A 350 1.07 21.28 -7.81
N PRO A 351 1.26 20.40 -6.81
CA PRO A 351 0.20 19.56 -6.28
C PRO A 351 -0.68 20.31 -5.27
N SER A 352 -1.89 19.80 -5.06
CA SER A 352 -2.85 20.32 -4.09
C SER A 352 -2.62 19.77 -2.67
N PHE A 353 -1.68 18.84 -2.49
CA PHE A 353 -1.29 18.31 -1.18
C PHE A 353 -0.12 19.10 -0.58
N ARG A 354 -0.05 19.13 0.75
CA ARG A 354 1.10 19.64 1.51
C ARG A 354 1.68 18.52 2.34
N VAL A 355 3.02 18.51 2.45
CA VAL A 355 3.76 17.53 3.25
C VAL A 355 4.71 18.25 4.20
N ASN A 356 4.65 17.92 5.48
CA ASN A 356 5.60 18.36 6.50
C ASN A 356 6.18 17.13 7.22
N GLY A 357 7.42 16.77 6.86
CA GLY A 357 8.01 15.49 7.26
C GLY A 357 7.16 14.34 6.72
N TYR A 358 6.51 13.61 7.62
CA TYR A 358 5.60 12.51 7.29
C TYR A 358 4.11 12.88 7.37
N ALA A 359 3.78 14.10 7.81
CA ALA A 359 2.41 14.58 7.87
C ALA A 359 1.94 15.06 6.49
N VAL A 360 0.74 14.65 6.11
CA VAL A 360 0.11 14.96 4.82
C VAL A 360 -1.19 15.71 5.06
N GLU A 361 -1.44 16.75 4.28
CA GLU A 361 -2.73 17.44 4.18
C GLU A 361 -3.15 17.51 2.71
N TRP A 362 -4.39 17.13 2.41
CA TRP A 362 -4.93 17.21 1.06
C TRP A 362 -6.45 17.24 1.08
N GLN A 363 -7.08 18.21 0.42
CA GLN A 363 -8.54 18.28 0.23
C GLN A 363 -9.33 17.94 1.53
N LYS A 364 -8.96 18.61 2.63
CA LYS A 364 -9.47 18.44 4.02
C LYS A 364 -9.02 17.15 4.74
N TRP A 365 -8.49 16.15 4.06
CA TRP A 365 -7.82 15.02 4.71
C TRP A 365 -6.52 15.46 5.39
N ASN A 366 -6.23 14.82 6.51
CA ASN A 366 -4.93 14.89 7.16
C ASN A 366 -4.60 13.56 7.86
N PHE A 367 -3.34 13.15 7.76
CA PHE A 367 -2.83 11.89 8.31
C PHE A 367 -1.29 11.91 8.32
N ARG A 368 -0.67 10.85 8.82
CA ARG A 368 0.79 10.66 8.81
C ARG A 368 1.19 9.35 8.16
N VAL A 369 2.23 9.39 7.33
CA VAL A 369 2.79 8.23 6.63
C VAL A 369 3.82 7.54 7.51
N GLY A 370 3.66 6.23 7.71
CA GLY A 370 4.62 5.34 8.36
C GLY A 370 5.04 4.21 7.42
N PHE A 371 6.09 3.49 7.79
CA PHE A 371 6.55 2.31 7.04
C PHE A 371 7.26 1.31 7.95
N THR A 372 6.97 0.01 7.80
CA THR A 372 7.62 -1.09 8.55
C THR A 372 8.12 -2.17 7.59
N PRO A 373 9.18 -2.94 7.93
CA PRO A 373 9.68 -4.01 7.07
C PRO A 373 8.68 -5.16 6.89
N ARG A 374 7.75 -5.38 7.83
CA ARG A 374 6.71 -6.42 7.71
C ARG A 374 5.50 -5.96 6.89
N GLU A 375 4.89 -4.85 7.28
CA GLU A 375 3.62 -4.38 6.71
C GLU A 375 3.79 -3.54 5.45
N GLY A 376 4.98 -2.94 5.28
CA GLY A 376 5.17 -1.88 4.30
C GLY A 376 4.49 -0.58 4.76
N LEU A 377 3.65 0.00 3.90
CA LEU A 377 2.98 1.28 4.13
C LEU A 377 1.97 1.22 5.30
N VAL A 378 2.11 2.16 6.23
CA VAL A 378 1.16 2.37 7.35
C VAL A 378 0.63 3.81 7.31
N ILE A 379 -0.66 4.01 7.53
CA ILE A 379 -1.26 5.35 7.60
C ILE A 379 -1.82 5.59 8.99
N HIS A 380 -1.34 6.64 9.65
CA HIS A 380 -1.70 6.98 11.02
C HIS A 380 -2.57 8.24 11.10
N THR A 381 -3.37 8.30 12.17
CA THR A 381 -4.15 9.47 12.60
C THR A 381 -5.00 10.10 11.49
N VAL A 382 -5.68 9.26 10.72
CA VAL A 382 -6.56 9.67 9.62
C VAL A 382 -7.74 10.48 10.13
N ALA A 383 -7.84 11.71 9.64
CA ALA A 383 -8.92 12.63 9.97
C ALA A 383 -9.31 13.52 8.80
N TYR A 384 -10.48 14.13 8.92
CA TYR A 384 -11.06 15.03 7.92
C TYR A 384 -11.43 16.37 8.57
N HIS A 385 -11.08 17.49 7.93
CA HIS A 385 -11.43 18.83 8.39
C HIS A 385 -12.81 19.26 7.87
N ASP A 386 -13.82 19.29 8.74
CA ASP A 386 -15.22 19.52 8.41
C ASP A 386 -15.72 20.90 8.89
N GLY A 387 -15.27 21.96 8.21
CA GLY A 387 -15.72 23.33 8.45
C GLY A 387 -15.64 23.74 9.93
N SER A 388 -16.77 24.19 10.48
CA SER A 388 -16.87 24.61 11.89
C SER A 388 -16.79 23.47 12.90
N ARG A 389 -16.97 22.20 12.48
CA ARG A 389 -16.75 21.02 13.32
C ARG A 389 -15.27 20.69 13.49
N GLY A 390 -14.40 21.33 12.69
CA GLY A 390 -12.96 21.16 12.77
C GLY A 390 -12.50 19.76 12.34
N ARG A 391 -11.39 19.32 12.91
CA ARG A 391 -10.77 18.02 12.60
C ARG A 391 -11.53 16.87 13.26
N ARG A 392 -12.05 15.98 12.43
CA ARG A 392 -12.87 14.83 12.82
C ARG A 392 -12.14 13.54 12.49
N SER A 393 -11.93 12.70 13.50
CA SER A 393 -11.20 11.43 13.39
C SER A 393 -11.98 10.38 12.61
N VAL A 394 -11.26 9.59 11.81
CA VAL A 394 -11.81 8.47 11.03
C VAL A 394 -11.14 7.16 11.45
N ALA A 395 -9.81 7.11 11.43
CA ALA A 395 -9.05 5.93 11.85
C ALA A 395 -7.75 6.36 12.55
N HIS A 396 -7.35 5.58 13.55
CA HIS A 396 -6.06 5.76 14.20
C HIS A 396 -4.92 5.16 13.38
N ARG A 397 -5.14 3.99 12.76
CA ARG A 397 -4.12 3.25 12.00
C ARG A 397 -4.75 2.39 10.90
N LEU A 398 -4.21 2.46 9.70
CA LEU A 398 -4.58 1.63 8.54
C LEU A 398 -3.32 0.96 7.98
N SER A 399 -3.32 -0.36 7.81
CA SER A 399 -2.24 -1.10 7.14
C SER A 399 -2.68 -2.48 6.64
N PHE A 400 -1.85 -3.09 5.80
CA PHE A 400 -1.92 -4.51 5.47
C PHE A 400 -0.95 -5.27 6.39
N VAL A 401 -1.44 -6.25 7.12
CA VAL A 401 -0.68 -6.91 8.21
C VAL A 401 -0.29 -8.35 7.91
N GLU A 402 -0.91 -8.97 6.92
CA GLU A 402 -0.57 -10.33 6.48
C GLU A 402 -1.04 -10.57 5.03
N MET A 403 -0.32 -11.46 4.35
CA MET A 403 -0.69 -12.01 3.05
C MET A 403 -0.45 -13.52 3.08
N VAL A 404 -1.41 -14.32 2.59
CA VAL A 404 -1.28 -15.79 2.57
C VAL A 404 -1.65 -16.34 1.19
N VAL A 405 -0.76 -17.14 0.59
CA VAL A 405 -0.93 -17.66 -0.78
C VAL A 405 -0.93 -19.20 -0.82
N PRO A 406 -2.06 -19.87 -0.49
CA PRO A 406 -2.15 -21.32 -0.56
C PRO A 406 -2.37 -21.83 -2.00
N TYR A 407 -1.63 -22.85 -2.39
CA TYR A 407 -1.79 -23.57 -3.66
C TYR A 407 -2.69 -24.82 -3.50
N GLY A 408 -3.46 -25.13 -4.55
CA GLY A 408 -4.48 -26.17 -4.56
C GLY A 408 -4.06 -27.52 -5.15
N ASP A 409 -2.77 -27.72 -5.46
CA ASP A 409 -2.26 -28.98 -6.01
C ASP A 409 -1.67 -29.86 -4.91
N PRO A 410 -2.17 -31.10 -4.71
CA PRO A 410 -1.71 -32.00 -3.65
C PRO A 410 -0.36 -32.68 -3.95
N HIS A 411 0.20 -32.54 -5.15
CA HIS A 411 1.47 -33.18 -5.51
C HIS A 411 2.65 -32.42 -4.90
N ASP A 412 3.75 -33.13 -4.68
CA ASP A 412 5.04 -32.55 -4.30
C ASP A 412 5.64 -31.80 -5.50
N PRO A 413 6.19 -30.58 -5.35
CA PRO A 413 6.35 -29.81 -4.10
C PRO A 413 5.16 -28.88 -3.77
N HIS A 414 4.10 -28.88 -4.58
CA HIS A 414 3.07 -27.84 -4.57
C HIS A 414 2.19 -27.79 -3.31
N TYR A 415 1.92 -28.93 -2.66
CA TYR A 415 1.03 -28.98 -1.48
C TYR A 415 1.56 -28.19 -0.26
N GLN A 416 2.85 -27.83 -0.29
CA GLN A 416 3.55 -27.08 0.76
C GLN A 416 3.56 -25.57 0.50
N LYS A 417 3.15 -25.14 -0.69
CA LYS A 417 3.16 -23.74 -1.09
C LYS A 417 1.97 -23.02 -0.43
N ASN A 418 2.25 -22.38 0.70
CA ASN A 418 1.30 -21.55 1.46
C ASN A 418 2.05 -20.43 2.20
N ALA A 419 2.78 -19.62 1.44
CA ALA A 419 3.61 -18.55 1.99
C ALA A 419 2.77 -17.55 2.80
N PHE A 420 3.30 -17.12 3.93
CA PHE A 420 2.82 -15.98 4.71
C PHE A 420 3.70 -14.78 4.38
N ASP A 421 3.57 -14.22 3.18
CA ASP A 421 4.60 -13.35 2.60
C ASP A 421 4.96 -12.14 3.49
N ALA A 422 4.01 -11.60 4.28
CA ALA A 422 4.35 -10.53 5.21
C ALA A 422 5.12 -11.05 6.44
N GLY A 423 4.66 -12.14 7.06
CA GLY A 423 5.27 -12.68 8.27
C GLY A 423 6.44 -13.65 8.07
N GLU A 424 6.64 -14.20 6.88
CA GLU A 424 7.74 -15.10 6.51
C GLU A 424 8.84 -14.39 5.73
N ASP A 425 8.54 -13.32 4.97
CA ASP A 425 9.54 -12.64 4.13
C ASP A 425 9.57 -11.10 4.35
N GLY A 426 8.41 -10.48 4.61
CA GLY A 426 8.27 -9.06 4.89
C GLY A 426 7.95 -8.23 3.65
N LEU A 427 6.73 -7.71 3.55
CA LEU A 427 6.29 -6.91 2.39
C LEU A 427 7.13 -5.63 2.23
N GLY A 428 7.40 -4.95 3.34
CA GLY A 428 8.18 -3.72 3.34
C GLY A 428 9.67 -3.93 3.12
N LYS A 429 10.23 -5.04 3.61
CA LYS A 429 11.64 -5.41 3.41
C LYS A 429 11.92 -5.71 1.94
N ASN A 430 10.94 -6.26 1.24
CA ASN A 430 10.98 -6.57 -0.18
C ASN A 430 10.46 -5.44 -1.09
N ALA A 431 10.26 -4.23 -0.54
CA ALA A 431 9.76 -3.09 -1.29
C ALA A 431 10.76 -2.58 -2.35
N HIS A 432 10.24 -2.01 -3.42
CA HIS A 432 11.04 -1.47 -4.52
C HIS A 432 11.44 -0.02 -4.31
N SER A 433 12.55 0.38 -4.92
CA SER A 433 12.82 1.79 -5.19
C SER A 433 12.06 2.22 -6.45
N LEU A 434 10.99 3.00 -6.28
CA LEU A 434 10.07 3.34 -7.37
C LEU A 434 10.66 4.44 -8.27
N LYS A 435 10.61 4.23 -9.57
CA LYS A 435 11.13 5.14 -10.60
C LYS A 435 10.06 6.09 -11.08
N ARG A 436 10.37 7.39 -11.03
CA ARG A 436 9.54 8.47 -11.56
C ARG A 436 9.29 8.27 -13.06
N GLY A 437 8.03 8.38 -13.47
CA GLY A 437 7.61 8.26 -14.88
C GLY A 437 7.43 6.83 -15.37
N CYS A 438 7.84 5.82 -14.59
CA CYS A 438 7.58 4.40 -14.87
C CYS A 438 6.53 3.85 -13.91
N ASP A 439 6.89 3.73 -12.62
CA ASP A 439 6.01 3.15 -11.60
C ASP A 439 4.95 4.15 -11.12
N CYS A 440 5.31 5.43 -11.10
CA CYS A 440 4.42 6.53 -10.74
C CYS A 440 4.51 7.68 -11.76
N LEU A 441 3.37 8.07 -12.32
CA LEU A 441 3.26 9.08 -13.37
C LEU A 441 2.62 10.38 -12.83
N GLY A 442 3.17 11.53 -13.24
CA GLY A 442 2.67 12.85 -12.85
C GLY A 442 3.59 13.58 -11.85
N TYR A 443 3.00 14.39 -10.97
CA TYR A 443 3.73 15.06 -9.90
C TYR A 443 3.79 14.14 -8.67
N ILE A 444 4.97 13.57 -8.41
CA ILE A 444 5.14 12.56 -7.36
C ILE A 444 5.93 13.12 -6.19
N LYS A 445 5.43 12.86 -4.96
CA LYS A 445 6.18 12.98 -3.72
C LYS A 445 6.56 11.58 -3.24
N TYR A 446 7.86 11.34 -3.08
CA TYR A 446 8.38 10.11 -2.54
C TYR A 446 8.71 10.20 -1.04
N PHE A 447 8.59 9.07 -0.34
CA PHE A 447 9.13 8.84 1.00
C PHE A 447 10.10 7.66 0.95
N ASP A 448 11.28 7.85 1.55
CA ASP A 448 12.27 6.79 1.72
C ASP A 448 11.89 5.93 2.93
N ALA A 449 12.37 4.68 2.94
CA ALA A 449 12.22 3.80 4.08
C ALA A 449 13.60 3.35 4.59
N HIS A 450 13.76 3.29 5.91
CA HIS A 450 15.02 2.93 6.57
C HIS A 450 14.84 1.67 7.42
N PHE A 451 15.72 0.70 7.25
CA PHE A 451 15.69 -0.59 7.95
C PHE A 451 17.06 -0.98 8.48
N THR A 452 17.07 -2.10 9.21
CA THR A 452 18.30 -2.82 9.52
C THR A 452 18.67 -3.78 8.38
N SER A 453 19.96 -3.94 8.12
CA SER A 453 20.48 -5.10 7.39
C SER A 453 20.53 -6.33 8.30
N PHE A 454 20.69 -7.51 7.70
CA PHE A 454 20.86 -8.78 8.41
C PHE A 454 21.94 -8.73 9.51
N LEU A 455 23.02 -7.99 9.26
CA LEU A 455 24.14 -7.82 10.18
C LEU A 455 24.02 -6.58 11.09
N GLY A 456 22.89 -5.87 11.09
CA GLY A 456 22.66 -4.70 11.94
C GLY A 456 23.15 -3.36 11.36
N GLY A 457 23.51 -3.32 10.08
CA GLY A 457 23.76 -2.07 9.37
C GLY A 457 22.45 -1.32 9.09
N VAL A 458 22.52 -0.08 8.60
CA VAL A 458 21.33 0.63 8.12
C VAL A 458 21.21 0.47 6.62
N GLU A 459 20.02 0.05 6.17
CA GLU A 459 19.64 0.01 4.76
C GLU A 459 18.59 1.09 4.48
N THR A 460 18.64 1.67 3.30
CA THR A 460 17.66 2.68 2.85
C THR A 460 17.13 2.28 1.49
N ILE A 461 15.81 2.18 1.39
CA ILE A 461 15.11 2.06 0.12
C ILE A 461 14.66 3.47 -0.24
N GLU A 462 15.39 4.10 -1.16
CA GLU A 462 15.03 5.41 -1.71
C GLU A 462 13.74 5.28 -2.52
N ASN A 463 12.88 6.29 -2.48
CA ASN A 463 11.63 6.32 -3.24
C ASN A 463 10.70 5.11 -2.97
N CYS A 464 10.69 4.61 -1.75
CA CYS A 464 9.94 3.41 -1.35
C CYS A 464 8.41 3.61 -1.45
N VAL A 465 7.90 4.73 -0.94
CA VAL A 465 6.48 5.09 -1.04
C VAL A 465 6.31 6.21 -2.03
N CYS A 466 5.38 6.02 -2.96
CA CYS A 466 4.94 7.02 -3.92
C CYS A 466 3.61 7.63 -3.46
N MET A 467 3.55 8.96 -3.41
CA MET A 467 2.34 9.74 -3.18
C MET A 467 2.09 10.75 -4.30
N HIS A 468 0.87 10.76 -4.84
CA HIS A 468 0.45 11.73 -5.84
C HIS A 468 -1.07 11.92 -5.82
N GLU A 469 -1.55 13.00 -6.43
CA GLU A 469 -2.99 13.13 -6.71
C GLU A 469 -3.23 12.92 -8.20
N GLU A 470 -4.37 12.32 -8.54
CA GLU A 470 -4.76 12.07 -9.93
C GLU A 470 -6.22 12.42 -10.17
N ASP A 471 -6.54 12.75 -11.42
CA ASP A 471 -7.92 12.92 -11.87
C ASP A 471 -8.65 11.58 -11.80
N HIS A 472 -9.90 11.61 -11.35
CA HIS A 472 -10.75 10.44 -11.24
C HIS A 472 -12.13 10.68 -11.85
N GLY A 473 -12.16 11.35 -13.00
CA GLY A 473 -13.39 11.55 -13.78
C GLY A 473 -14.41 12.49 -13.12
N ILE A 474 -15.70 12.16 -13.23
CA ILE A 474 -16.80 12.98 -12.69
C ILE A 474 -17.03 12.60 -11.23
N LEU A 475 -17.07 13.61 -10.35
CA LEU A 475 -17.46 13.45 -8.95
C LEU A 475 -18.97 13.50 -8.78
N TRP A 476 -19.59 14.55 -9.31
CA TRP A 476 -21.04 14.66 -9.41
C TRP A 476 -21.43 15.56 -10.58
N LYS A 477 -22.61 15.30 -11.16
CA LYS A 477 -23.19 16.06 -12.26
C LYS A 477 -24.70 16.09 -12.13
N HIS A 478 -25.31 17.24 -12.42
CA HIS A 478 -26.76 17.37 -12.51
C HIS A 478 -27.13 18.31 -13.65
N GLN A 479 -28.20 17.97 -14.39
CA GLN A 479 -28.84 18.86 -15.35
C GLN A 479 -30.32 18.97 -14.99
N ASP A 480 -30.79 20.20 -14.79
CA ASP A 480 -32.20 20.47 -14.60
C ASP A 480 -32.85 20.70 -15.96
N TRP A 481 -33.71 19.76 -16.37
CA TRP A 481 -34.39 19.82 -17.66
C TRP A 481 -35.36 21.01 -17.78
N ARG A 482 -35.84 21.58 -16.65
CA ARG A 482 -36.77 22.72 -16.66
C ARG A 482 -36.07 24.02 -16.99
N THR A 483 -34.85 24.19 -16.48
CA THR A 483 -34.05 25.41 -16.68
C THR A 483 -32.99 25.24 -17.77
N GLY A 484 -32.65 24.01 -18.14
CA GLY A 484 -31.55 23.68 -19.03
C GLY A 484 -30.15 23.78 -18.39
N LEU A 485 -30.06 24.25 -17.14
CA LEU A 485 -28.80 24.48 -16.45
C LEU A 485 -28.13 23.17 -16.05
N THR A 486 -26.80 23.14 -16.16
CA THR A 486 -25.97 21.97 -15.83
C THR A 486 -24.85 22.35 -14.88
N GLU A 487 -24.66 21.54 -13.85
CA GLU A 487 -23.55 21.61 -12.92
C GLU A 487 -22.70 20.33 -13.00
N VAL A 488 -21.37 20.47 -13.00
CA VAL A 488 -20.42 19.36 -13.02
C VAL A 488 -19.26 19.66 -12.07
N ARG A 489 -18.85 18.67 -11.29
CA ARG A 489 -17.57 18.67 -10.56
C ARG A 489 -16.76 17.44 -10.96
N ARG A 490 -15.47 17.65 -11.21
CA ARG A 490 -14.52 16.56 -11.42
C ARG A 490 -13.98 16.06 -10.10
N SER A 491 -13.67 14.77 -10.07
CA SER A 491 -13.08 14.10 -8.92
C SER A 491 -11.57 14.09 -9.04
N ARG A 492 -10.91 14.18 -7.90
CA ARG A 492 -9.52 13.79 -7.72
C ARG A 492 -9.42 12.80 -6.58
N ARG A 493 -8.41 11.94 -6.63
CA ARG A 493 -8.00 11.11 -5.49
C ARG A 493 -6.52 11.32 -5.17
N LEU A 494 -6.18 11.26 -3.89
CA LEU A 494 -4.80 11.17 -3.42
C LEU A 494 -4.44 9.71 -3.22
N THR A 495 -3.38 9.26 -3.86
CA THR A 495 -2.90 7.89 -3.85
C THR A 495 -1.60 7.80 -3.08
N LEU A 496 -1.53 6.87 -2.12
CA LEU A 496 -0.29 6.42 -1.47
C LEU A 496 -0.06 4.97 -1.81
N SER A 497 1.15 4.62 -2.24
CA SER A 497 1.44 3.26 -2.70
C SER A 497 2.89 2.84 -2.53
N PHE A 498 3.11 1.54 -2.44
CA PHE A 498 4.41 0.90 -2.62
C PHE A 498 4.24 -0.41 -3.40
N PHE A 499 5.31 -0.88 -4.04
CA PHE A 499 5.40 -2.20 -4.66
C PHE A 499 6.45 -3.05 -3.95
N CYS A 500 6.24 -4.36 -3.89
CA CYS A 500 7.22 -5.34 -3.45
C CYS A 500 7.22 -6.58 -4.34
N THR A 501 8.37 -7.26 -4.41
CA THR A 501 8.49 -8.59 -5.05
C THR A 501 8.63 -9.65 -3.99
N VAL A 502 7.81 -10.70 -4.05
CA VAL A 502 8.00 -11.89 -3.23
C VAL A 502 8.20 -13.07 -4.17
N ALA A 503 9.47 -13.46 -4.30
CA ALA A 503 9.95 -14.42 -5.30
C ALA A 503 9.44 -14.09 -6.72
N ASN A 504 8.47 -14.85 -7.21
CA ASN A 504 7.96 -14.75 -8.58
C ASN A 504 6.87 -13.67 -8.77
N TYR A 505 6.21 -13.20 -7.71
CA TYR A 505 5.08 -12.26 -7.80
C TYR A 505 5.47 -10.83 -7.39
N GLU A 506 4.81 -9.86 -8.03
CA GLU A 506 4.80 -8.46 -7.63
C GLU A 506 3.43 -8.05 -7.07
N TYR A 507 3.47 -7.31 -5.95
CA TYR A 507 2.27 -6.76 -5.32
C TYR A 507 2.41 -5.27 -5.13
N GLY A 508 1.43 -4.52 -5.62
CA GLY A 508 1.29 -3.09 -5.34
C GLY A 508 0.17 -2.85 -4.34
N PHE A 509 0.48 -2.20 -3.22
CA PHE A 509 -0.49 -1.88 -2.16
C PHE A 509 -0.82 -0.39 -2.19
N PHE A 510 -2.10 -0.06 -2.31
CA PHE A 510 -2.59 1.29 -2.51
C PHE A 510 -3.63 1.67 -1.46
N TRP A 511 -3.50 2.90 -0.94
CA TRP A 511 -4.55 3.59 -0.21
C TRP A 511 -4.90 4.89 -0.96
N HIS A 512 -6.18 5.02 -1.32
CA HIS A 512 -6.70 6.19 -2.03
C HIS A 512 -7.66 6.98 -1.13
N PHE A 513 -7.51 8.29 -1.11
CA PHE A 513 -8.39 9.23 -0.41
C PHE A 513 -9.12 10.09 -1.42
N TYR A 514 -10.44 10.24 -1.26
CA TYR A 514 -11.30 10.94 -2.21
C TYR A 514 -11.90 12.23 -1.63
N GLN A 515 -12.25 13.16 -2.52
CA GLN A 515 -12.84 14.45 -2.11
C GLN A 515 -14.25 14.32 -1.52
N ASP A 516 -14.95 13.21 -1.77
CA ASP A 516 -16.25 12.88 -1.15
C ASP A 516 -16.13 12.25 0.24
N GLY A 517 -14.92 12.12 0.78
CA GLY A 517 -14.66 11.49 2.07
C GLY A 517 -14.52 9.96 2.01
N LYS A 518 -14.56 9.33 0.84
CA LYS A 518 -14.27 7.89 0.69
C LYS A 518 -12.78 7.61 0.87
N ILE A 519 -12.47 6.46 1.47
CA ILE A 519 -11.15 5.83 1.47
C ILE A 519 -11.27 4.51 0.72
N GLU A 520 -10.30 4.17 -0.12
CA GLU A 520 -10.24 2.89 -0.83
C GLU A 520 -8.89 2.23 -0.56
N ALA A 521 -8.94 0.93 -0.31
CA ALA A 521 -7.78 0.07 -0.27
C ALA A 521 -7.78 -0.78 -1.54
N GLU A 522 -6.66 -0.83 -2.25
CA GLU A 522 -6.51 -1.59 -3.49
C GLU A 522 -5.17 -2.34 -3.46
N VAL A 523 -5.19 -3.60 -3.90
CA VAL A 523 -4.02 -4.41 -4.15
C VAL A 523 -3.99 -4.78 -5.62
N LYS A 524 -2.82 -4.62 -6.23
CA LYS A 524 -2.53 -4.96 -7.62
C LYS A 524 -1.57 -6.15 -7.63
N LEU A 525 -1.99 -7.27 -8.22
CA LEU A 525 -1.18 -8.47 -8.37
C LEU A 525 -0.68 -8.53 -9.81
N THR A 526 0.63 -8.73 -10.02
CA THR A 526 1.27 -8.91 -11.33
C THR A 526 2.54 -9.75 -11.15
N GLY A 527 3.36 -9.90 -12.17
CA GLY A 527 4.58 -10.70 -12.10
C GLY A 527 4.43 -12.07 -12.75
N ILE A 528 5.22 -13.04 -12.32
CA ILE A 528 5.38 -14.33 -13.00
C ILE A 528 4.65 -15.41 -12.20
N LEU A 529 3.97 -16.33 -12.90
CA LEU A 529 3.33 -17.48 -12.26
C LEU A 529 4.36 -18.39 -11.56
N SER A 530 4.00 -18.96 -10.41
CA SER A 530 4.77 -20.07 -9.82
C SER A 530 4.47 -21.36 -10.58
N LEU A 531 5.45 -21.82 -11.36
CA LEU A 531 5.27 -22.91 -12.33
C LEU A 531 5.77 -24.26 -11.80
N GLY A 532 5.23 -25.33 -12.39
CA GLY A 532 5.62 -26.73 -12.22
C GLY A 532 5.80 -27.41 -13.59
N ALA A 533 6.25 -28.66 -13.57
CA ALA A 533 6.52 -29.44 -14.76
C ALA A 533 5.64 -30.69 -14.81
N LEU A 534 5.18 -31.05 -16.01
CA LEU A 534 4.39 -32.26 -16.26
C LEU A 534 5.14 -33.23 -17.16
N LYS A 535 4.94 -34.53 -16.92
CA LYS A 535 5.38 -35.57 -17.84
C LYS A 535 4.58 -35.51 -19.14
N ALA A 536 5.15 -36.08 -20.20
CA ALA A 536 4.46 -36.17 -21.49
C ALA A 536 3.13 -36.93 -21.35
N GLY A 537 2.03 -36.29 -21.75
CA GLY A 537 0.67 -36.84 -21.64
C GLY A 537 0.04 -36.77 -20.25
N GLU A 538 0.75 -36.25 -19.25
CA GLU A 538 0.19 -35.98 -17.93
C GLU A 538 -0.73 -34.75 -17.99
N SER A 539 -1.85 -34.82 -17.27
CA SER A 539 -2.72 -33.68 -17.01
C SER A 539 -3.18 -33.71 -15.57
N ARG A 540 -3.19 -32.54 -14.92
CA ARG A 540 -3.64 -32.36 -13.54
C ARG A 540 -4.84 -31.41 -13.56
N LYS A 541 -5.91 -31.77 -12.85
CA LYS A 541 -7.11 -30.90 -12.72
C LYS A 541 -6.89 -29.69 -11.78
N TYR A 542 -5.73 -29.62 -11.14
CA TYR A 542 -5.41 -28.66 -10.08
C TYR A 542 -4.75 -27.38 -10.60
N GLY A 543 -4.75 -27.16 -11.91
CA GLY A 543 -4.11 -26.03 -12.57
C GLY A 543 -4.26 -26.08 -14.08
N THR A 544 -3.50 -25.23 -14.75
CA THR A 544 -3.57 -25.04 -16.20
C THR A 544 -2.25 -25.40 -16.86
N VAL A 545 -2.31 -26.11 -17.98
CA VAL A 545 -1.14 -26.34 -18.84
C VAL A 545 -0.90 -25.08 -19.66
N ILE A 546 0.25 -24.43 -19.44
CA ILE A 546 0.60 -23.16 -20.07
C ILE A 546 1.28 -23.38 -21.43
N ALA A 547 2.22 -24.32 -21.45
CA ALA A 547 2.96 -24.74 -22.64
C ALA A 547 3.22 -26.25 -22.54
N PRO A 548 3.72 -26.93 -23.58
CA PRO A 548 4.06 -28.35 -23.49
C PRO A 548 4.95 -28.66 -22.28
N GLY A 549 4.45 -29.44 -21.32
CA GLY A 549 5.16 -29.77 -20.09
C GLY A 549 5.20 -28.68 -19.01
N LEU A 550 4.75 -27.45 -19.29
CA LEU A 550 4.75 -26.34 -18.34
C LEU A 550 3.35 -26.15 -17.71
N TYR A 551 3.29 -26.13 -16.38
CA TYR A 551 2.05 -26.18 -15.64
C TYR A 551 1.98 -25.10 -14.56
N ALA A 552 0.83 -24.45 -14.43
CA ALA A 552 0.57 -23.44 -13.43
C ALA A 552 -0.52 -23.93 -12.46
N PRO A 553 -0.19 -24.28 -11.21
CA PRO A 553 -1.19 -24.75 -10.25
C PRO A 553 -2.12 -23.62 -9.79
N THR A 554 -3.40 -23.93 -9.62
CA THR A 554 -4.43 -23.06 -9.05
C THR A 554 -4.04 -22.67 -7.63
N HIS A 555 -4.28 -21.41 -7.25
CA HIS A 555 -3.94 -20.88 -5.93
C HIS A 555 -4.87 -19.73 -5.55
N GLN A 556 -4.84 -19.32 -4.28
CA GLN A 556 -5.56 -18.14 -3.80
C GLN A 556 -4.57 -17.13 -3.25
N HIS A 557 -4.93 -15.85 -3.31
CA HIS A 557 -4.20 -14.76 -2.66
C HIS A 557 -5.10 -14.13 -1.62
N PHE A 558 -4.74 -14.20 -0.34
CA PHE A 558 -5.46 -13.57 0.75
C PHE A 558 -4.67 -12.41 1.34
N PHE A 559 -5.34 -11.29 1.58
CA PHE A 559 -4.81 -10.08 2.16
C PHE A 559 -5.56 -9.75 3.43
N VAL A 560 -4.86 -9.25 4.44
CA VAL A 560 -5.47 -8.83 5.71
C VAL A 560 -5.23 -7.35 5.94
N ALA A 561 -6.29 -6.55 5.86
CA ALA A 561 -6.27 -5.15 6.29
C ALA A 561 -6.64 -5.04 7.76
N ARG A 562 -5.75 -4.42 8.56
CA ARG A 562 -6.00 -4.06 9.95
C ARG A 562 -6.34 -2.57 10.04
N MET A 563 -7.54 -2.26 10.51
CA MET A 563 -8.05 -0.90 10.58
C MET A 563 -8.47 -0.58 12.01
N ASP A 564 -7.63 0.19 12.70
CA ASP A 564 -7.90 0.70 14.03
C ASP A 564 -8.77 1.96 13.91
N MET A 565 -10.08 1.82 14.17
CA MET A 565 -11.08 2.83 13.82
C MET A 565 -11.26 3.84 14.95
N ALA A 566 -11.55 5.09 14.59
CA ALA A 566 -11.68 6.20 15.53
C ALA A 566 -12.76 7.20 15.12
N ILE A 567 -13.92 6.73 14.66
CA ILE A 567 -14.97 7.55 14.07
C ILE A 567 -15.48 8.59 15.06
N ASP A 568 -15.17 9.88 14.80
CA ASP A 568 -15.50 11.02 15.68
C ASP A 568 -15.11 10.79 17.16
N SER A 569 -14.17 9.87 17.40
CA SER A 569 -13.74 9.50 18.74
C SER A 569 -12.64 10.45 19.21
N LYS A 570 -12.76 10.92 20.45
CA LYS A 570 -11.64 11.59 21.11
C LYS A 570 -10.65 10.55 21.64
N PRO A 571 -9.37 10.92 21.79
CA PRO A 571 -8.36 10.06 22.39
C PRO A 571 -8.80 9.54 23.76
N GLY A 572 -8.79 8.21 23.93
CA GLY A 572 -9.18 7.55 25.18
C GLY A 572 -10.69 7.44 25.43
N GLU A 573 -11.55 7.87 24.50
CA GLU A 573 -13.00 7.71 24.60
C GLU A 573 -13.47 6.54 23.71
N PRO A 574 -13.77 5.36 24.28
CA PRO A 574 -14.27 4.22 23.52
C PRO A 574 -15.76 4.44 23.21
N THR A 575 -16.04 5.03 22.05
CA THR A 575 -17.40 5.45 21.66
C THR A 575 -17.85 4.84 20.34
N ASN A 576 -17.07 3.92 19.79
CA ASN A 576 -17.41 3.24 18.55
C ASN A 576 -18.09 1.91 18.83
N GLN A 577 -18.91 1.49 17.88
CA GLN A 577 -19.53 0.16 17.83
C GLN A 577 -19.71 -0.23 16.37
N VAL A 578 -19.82 -1.54 16.11
CA VAL A 578 -19.92 -2.07 14.75
C VAL A 578 -21.30 -2.69 14.51
N VAL A 579 -21.92 -2.31 13.41
CA VAL A 579 -23.23 -2.82 12.97
C VAL A 579 -23.07 -3.52 11.64
N GLU A 580 -23.58 -4.74 11.55
CA GLU A 580 -23.80 -5.41 10.27
C GLU A 580 -25.14 -4.97 9.68
N VAL A 581 -25.17 -4.69 8.38
CA VAL A 581 -26.38 -4.33 7.65
C VAL A 581 -26.61 -5.34 6.53
N ASN A 582 -27.83 -5.86 6.45
CA ASN A 582 -28.30 -6.70 5.35
C ASN A 582 -29.55 -6.07 4.72
N VAL A 583 -29.75 -6.24 3.42
CA VAL A 583 -31.00 -5.90 2.74
C VAL A 583 -31.96 -7.07 2.84
N LYS A 584 -33.19 -6.80 3.26
CA LYS A 584 -34.27 -7.77 3.41
C LYS A 584 -35.49 -7.34 2.60
N VAL A 585 -36.11 -8.30 1.92
CA VAL A 585 -37.37 -8.10 1.21
C VAL A 585 -38.51 -8.21 2.24
N GLU A 586 -39.47 -7.30 2.17
CA GLU A 586 -40.65 -7.32 3.03
C GLU A 586 -41.63 -8.40 2.57
N ASP A 587 -42.27 -9.10 3.51
CA ASP A 587 -43.21 -10.16 3.18
C ASP A 587 -44.46 -9.61 2.46
N PRO A 588 -45.11 -10.39 1.57
CA PRO A 588 -46.39 -10.01 0.97
C PRO A 588 -47.47 -9.75 2.03
N GLY A 589 -48.24 -8.67 1.89
CA GLY A 589 -49.30 -8.36 2.84
C GLY A 589 -49.95 -6.99 2.62
N PRO A 590 -50.85 -6.56 3.51
CA PRO A 590 -51.48 -5.24 3.43
C PRO A 590 -50.46 -4.09 3.38
N ASP A 591 -49.34 -4.23 4.10
CA ASP A 591 -48.27 -3.23 4.18
C ASP A 591 -47.26 -3.31 3.01
N ASN A 592 -47.40 -4.32 2.14
CA ASN A 592 -46.59 -4.52 0.93
C ASN A 592 -47.47 -5.10 -0.21
N ALA A 593 -48.59 -4.44 -0.50
CA ALA A 593 -49.62 -4.94 -1.43
C ALA A 593 -49.13 -5.18 -2.87
N HIS A 594 -47.98 -4.60 -3.23
CA HIS A 594 -47.36 -4.73 -4.54
C HIS A 594 -46.07 -5.55 -4.55
N ASN A 595 -45.70 -6.17 -3.41
CA ASN A 595 -44.53 -7.05 -3.27
C ASN A 595 -43.19 -6.42 -3.69
N ASN A 596 -43.05 -5.11 -3.61
CA ASN A 596 -41.88 -4.38 -4.07
C ASN A 596 -41.02 -3.83 -2.92
N ALA A 597 -41.50 -3.89 -1.67
CA ALA A 597 -40.81 -3.31 -0.53
C ALA A 597 -39.61 -4.15 -0.07
N PHE A 598 -38.53 -3.45 0.29
CA PHE A 598 -37.33 -3.99 0.92
C PHE A 598 -36.72 -2.92 1.83
N TYR A 599 -35.95 -3.32 2.82
CA TYR A 599 -35.36 -2.42 3.82
C TYR A 599 -34.00 -2.91 4.31
N ALA A 600 -33.28 -2.03 5.00
CA ALA A 600 -32.03 -2.35 5.68
C ALA A 600 -32.32 -2.89 7.09
N GLU A 601 -31.82 -4.09 7.38
CA GLU A 601 -31.87 -4.73 8.69
C GLU A 601 -30.50 -4.61 9.35
N GLU A 602 -30.45 -3.90 10.49
CA GLU A 602 -29.23 -3.71 11.28
C GLU A 602 -29.10 -4.76 12.38
N THR A 603 -27.91 -5.37 12.49
CA THR A 603 -27.51 -6.23 13.60
C THR A 603 -26.28 -5.65 14.28
N LEU A 604 -26.42 -5.24 15.54
CA LEU A 604 -25.30 -4.79 16.35
C LEU A 604 -24.40 -5.98 16.74
N LEU A 605 -23.11 -5.89 16.41
CA LEU A 605 -22.12 -6.89 16.79
C LEU A 605 -21.62 -6.57 18.21
N ARG A 606 -22.13 -7.29 19.21
CA ARG A 606 -21.92 -6.93 20.63
C ARG A 606 -20.61 -7.44 21.21
N SER A 607 -20.04 -8.50 20.64
CA SER A 607 -18.85 -9.17 21.16
C SER A 607 -17.97 -9.73 20.05
N GLU A 608 -16.70 -10.03 20.35
CA GLU A 608 -15.72 -10.51 19.37
C GLU A 608 -16.13 -11.84 18.72
N MET A 609 -16.77 -12.75 19.45
CA MET A 609 -17.27 -14.00 18.87
C MET A 609 -18.44 -13.77 17.91
N GLN A 610 -19.31 -12.81 18.20
CA GLN A 610 -20.40 -12.44 17.28
C GLN A 610 -19.88 -11.75 16.01
N ALA A 611 -18.72 -11.12 16.10
CA ALA A 611 -18.15 -10.30 15.04
C ALA A 611 -17.29 -11.07 14.03
N GLN A 612 -17.33 -12.39 14.03
CA GLN A 612 -16.74 -13.25 13.00
C GLN A 612 -17.76 -13.44 11.88
N ARG A 613 -17.63 -12.67 10.79
CA ARG A 613 -18.65 -12.53 9.74
C ARG A 613 -18.09 -12.78 8.35
N ASP A 614 -18.96 -13.21 7.46
CA ASP A 614 -18.65 -13.43 6.05
C ASP A 614 -19.40 -12.45 5.17
N CYS A 615 -18.80 -12.12 4.01
CA CYS A 615 -19.46 -11.31 3.00
C CYS A 615 -20.70 -12.06 2.46
N ASN A 616 -21.76 -11.31 2.13
CA ASN A 616 -22.94 -11.88 1.47
C ASN A 616 -23.47 -10.92 0.41
N ALA A 617 -23.16 -11.22 -0.86
CA ALA A 617 -23.59 -10.41 -1.99
C ALA A 617 -25.11 -10.44 -2.19
N LEU A 618 -25.79 -11.53 -1.83
CA LEU A 618 -27.24 -11.69 -2.01
C LEU A 618 -28.05 -10.75 -1.10
N THR A 619 -27.48 -10.35 0.05
CA THR A 619 -28.10 -9.40 0.98
C THR A 619 -27.37 -8.06 1.02
N ALA A 620 -26.48 -7.79 0.06
CA ALA A 620 -25.63 -6.60 0.00
C ALA A 620 -24.97 -6.28 1.36
N ARG A 621 -24.48 -7.32 2.05
CA ARG A 621 -23.97 -7.20 3.42
C ARG A 621 -22.79 -6.24 3.49
N HIS A 622 -22.83 -5.35 4.47
CA HIS A 622 -21.77 -4.41 4.79
C HIS A 622 -21.74 -4.10 6.29
N TRP A 623 -20.66 -3.48 6.76
CA TRP A 623 -20.49 -3.16 8.18
C TRP A 623 -20.26 -1.67 8.38
N ILE A 624 -20.85 -1.10 9.42
CA ILE A 624 -20.75 0.32 9.76
C ILE A 624 -20.11 0.43 11.13
N VAL A 625 -18.99 1.14 11.22
CA VAL A 625 -18.46 1.64 12.49
C VAL A 625 -19.12 2.98 12.77
N ARG A 626 -19.87 3.08 13.86
CA ARG A 626 -20.60 4.30 14.23
C ARG A 626 -20.20 4.80 15.60
N ASN A 627 -20.20 6.12 15.77
CA ASN A 627 -20.04 6.76 17.06
C ASN A 627 -21.37 6.77 17.83
N THR A 628 -21.39 6.40 19.10
CA THR A 628 -22.63 6.34 19.90
C THR A 628 -23.09 7.68 20.48
N ARG A 629 -22.26 8.72 20.38
CA ARG A 629 -22.46 10.01 21.07
C ARG A 629 -22.57 11.19 20.13
N VAL A 630 -22.22 11.00 18.86
CA VAL A 630 -22.22 12.06 17.86
C VAL A 630 -23.28 11.76 16.81
N VAL A 631 -24.20 12.72 16.65
CA VAL A 631 -25.30 12.65 15.68
C VAL A 631 -25.10 13.66 14.57
N ASN A 632 -25.65 13.35 13.40
CA ASN A 632 -25.73 14.26 12.27
C ASN A 632 -27.00 15.12 12.34
N ARG A 633 -27.23 15.93 11.29
CA ARG A 633 -28.41 16.83 11.21
C ARG A 633 -29.78 16.15 11.31
N THR A 634 -29.88 14.83 11.07
CA THR A 634 -31.15 14.08 11.17
C THR A 634 -31.30 13.37 12.51
N GLY A 635 -30.35 13.53 13.44
CA GLY A 635 -30.34 12.85 14.72
C GLY A 635 -29.82 11.41 14.66
N GLN A 636 -29.34 10.95 13.49
CA GLN A 636 -28.74 9.62 13.34
C GLN A 636 -27.26 9.65 13.72
N LEU A 637 -26.76 8.52 14.22
CA LEU A 637 -25.36 8.36 14.59
C LEU A 637 -24.44 8.49 13.36
N VAL A 638 -23.31 9.18 13.53
CA VAL A 638 -22.28 9.30 12.49
C VAL A 638 -21.51 7.98 12.34
N GLY A 639 -21.13 7.61 11.13
CA GLY A 639 -20.40 6.38 10.87
C GLY A 639 -19.54 6.39 9.61
N TYR A 640 -18.68 5.38 9.48
CA TYR A 640 -18.10 4.95 8.21
C TYR A 640 -18.45 3.50 7.94
N LYS A 641 -18.77 3.21 6.70
CA LYS A 641 -19.24 1.94 6.18
C LYS A 641 -18.12 1.24 5.42
N LEU A 642 -17.74 0.04 5.83
CA LEU A 642 -16.92 -0.87 5.04
C LEU A 642 -17.79 -1.54 3.99
N VAL A 643 -17.46 -1.32 2.72
CA VAL A 643 -18.09 -1.96 1.57
C VAL A 643 -17.16 -3.03 1.02
N PRO A 644 -17.54 -4.32 1.11
CA PRO A 644 -16.78 -5.40 0.52
C PRO A 644 -16.59 -5.21 -0.99
N GLY A 645 -15.39 -5.52 -1.49
CA GLY A 645 -15.15 -5.77 -2.91
C GLY A 645 -15.40 -7.25 -3.26
N SER A 646 -14.84 -7.68 -4.40
CA SER A 646 -14.78 -9.10 -4.74
C SER A 646 -13.99 -9.87 -3.67
N ASN A 647 -14.46 -11.06 -3.31
CA ASN A 647 -13.88 -11.82 -2.20
C ASN A 647 -14.15 -13.32 -2.34
N CYS A 648 -13.37 -14.14 -1.64
CA CYS A 648 -13.56 -15.57 -1.48
C CYS A 648 -13.17 -16.02 -0.07
N LEU A 649 -13.61 -17.22 0.31
CA LEU A 649 -13.08 -17.95 1.46
C LEU A 649 -12.08 -19.01 0.97
N PRO A 650 -11.24 -19.56 1.86
CA PRO A 650 -10.33 -20.65 1.51
C PRO A 650 -11.04 -21.87 0.90
N PHE A 651 -10.60 -22.28 -0.28
CA PHE A 651 -11.01 -23.54 -0.91
C PHE A 651 -10.15 -24.69 -0.38
N ALA A 652 -10.32 -25.03 0.90
CA ALA A 652 -9.59 -26.12 1.54
C ALA A 652 -10.46 -26.91 2.52
N GLY A 653 -10.03 -28.13 2.80
CA GLY A 653 -10.62 -28.95 3.86
C GLY A 653 -10.44 -28.31 5.24
N PRO A 654 -11.32 -28.60 6.20
CA PRO A 654 -11.27 -27.99 7.55
C PRO A 654 -9.97 -28.26 8.30
N ASP A 655 -9.30 -29.37 7.98
CA ASP A 655 -8.04 -29.85 8.58
C ASP A 655 -6.81 -29.53 7.71
N ALA A 656 -6.94 -28.67 6.70
CA ALA A 656 -5.79 -28.28 5.88
C ALA A 656 -4.68 -27.67 6.74
N MET A 657 -3.45 -28.14 6.54
CA MET A 657 -2.33 -27.84 7.45
C MET A 657 -2.02 -26.35 7.54
N TYR A 658 -2.10 -25.63 6.42
CA TYR A 658 -1.90 -24.18 6.43
C TYR A 658 -2.96 -23.42 7.24
N LEU A 659 -4.21 -23.92 7.33
CA LEU A 659 -5.27 -23.32 8.14
C LEU A 659 -5.01 -23.45 9.65
N ARG A 660 -4.07 -24.30 10.09
CA ARG A 660 -3.64 -24.33 11.50
C ARG A 660 -2.96 -23.03 11.91
N ARG A 661 -2.20 -22.42 10.99
CA ARG A 661 -1.50 -21.13 11.14
C ARG A 661 -2.34 -19.95 10.62
N ALA A 662 -3.17 -20.19 9.60
CA ALA A 662 -3.99 -19.19 8.92
C ALA A 662 -5.48 -19.27 9.27
N ALA A 663 -5.85 -19.66 10.50
CA ALA A 663 -7.25 -19.84 10.87
C ALA A 663 -8.09 -18.53 10.78
N PHE A 664 -7.44 -17.36 10.76
CA PHE A 664 -8.09 -16.07 10.50
C PHE A 664 -8.72 -15.97 9.11
N LEU A 665 -8.30 -16.80 8.15
CA LEU A 665 -8.88 -16.85 6.81
C LEU A 665 -10.29 -17.48 6.78
N LYS A 666 -10.74 -18.10 7.87
CA LYS A 666 -12.05 -18.77 7.93
C LYS A 666 -13.24 -17.81 7.86
N HIS A 667 -13.00 -16.51 8.09
CA HIS A 667 -14.01 -15.48 7.94
C HIS A 667 -13.45 -14.24 7.24
N ASN A 668 -14.30 -13.54 6.49
CA ASN A 668 -13.88 -12.32 5.80
C ASN A 668 -13.73 -11.11 6.73
N PHE A 669 -14.44 -11.09 7.84
CA PHE A 669 -14.53 -9.92 8.71
C PHE A 669 -14.48 -10.32 10.17
N TRP A 670 -13.63 -9.64 10.93
CA TRP A 670 -13.49 -9.80 12.37
C TRP A 670 -13.43 -8.44 13.02
N VAL A 671 -13.89 -8.35 14.27
CA VAL A 671 -13.73 -7.17 15.10
C VAL A 671 -13.18 -7.58 16.45
N THR A 672 -12.14 -6.88 16.89
CA THR A 672 -11.61 -7.01 18.25
C THR A 672 -11.68 -5.69 19.00
N GLN A 673 -11.69 -5.76 20.33
CA GLN A 673 -11.34 -4.60 21.13
C GLN A 673 -9.84 -4.30 20.96
N TYR A 674 -9.48 -3.03 20.83
CA TYR A 674 -8.10 -2.60 20.66
C TYR A 674 -7.20 -3.14 21.79
N ASN A 675 -6.08 -3.71 21.38
CA ASN A 675 -4.96 -4.05 22.22
C ASN A 675 -3.67 -3.78 21.45
N LYS A 676 -2.74 -3.07 22.07
CA LYS A 676 -1.48 -2.66 21.44
C LYS A 676 -0.60 -3.83 21.00
N ASN A 677 -0.75 -4.99 21.63
CA ASN A 677 0.03 -6.20 21.33
C ASN A 677 -0.64 -7.10 20.29
N GLU A 678 -1.84 -6.74 19.79
CA GLU A 678 -2.59 -7.50 18.80
C GLU A 678 -2.43 -6.84 17.41
N LEU A 679 -1.37 -7.21 16.70
CA LEU A 679 -0.99 -6.63 15.39
C LEU A 679 -1.13 -7.61 14.23
N TYR A 680 -0.71 -8.87 14.39
CA TYR A 680 -0.60 -9.83 13.30
C TYR A 680 -1.57 -11.02 13.47
N PRO A 681 -2.48 -11.26 12.52
CA PRO A 681 -3.61 -12.17 12.69
C PRO A 681 -3.21 -13.65 12.77
N GLY A 682 -2.04 -14.03 12.23
CA GLY A 682 -1.43 -15.36 12.35
C GLY A 682 -0.41 -15.50 13.47
N GLY A 683 -0.25 -14.48 14.32
CA GLY A 683 0.80 -14.39 15.33
C GLY A 683 2.07 -13.68 14.85
N GLU A 684 2.96 -13.42 15.79
CA GLU A 684 4.20 -12.64 15.57
C GLU A 684 5.19 -13.38 14.65
N PHE A 685 5.32 -14.70 14.79
CA PHE A 685 6.31 -15.50 14.08
C PHE A 685 5.63 -16.67 13.37
N PRO A 686 5.10 -16.47 12.15
CA PRO A 686 4.43 -17.57 11.46
C PRO A 686 5.41 -18.62 10.94
N ASN A 687 6.65 -18.27 10.60
CA ASN A 687 7.64 -19.21 10.04
C ASN A 687 7.88 -20.40 10.98
N GLN A 688 7.73 -21.63 10.45
CA GLN A 688 7.87 -22.89 11.21
C GLN A 688 7.04 -22.98 12.49
N ASN A 689 5.94 -22.23 12.59
CA ASN A 689 5.23 -22.11 13.86
C ASN A 689 4.45 -23.40 14.23
N PRO A 690 4.82 -24.12 15.30
CA PRO A 690 4.09 -25.30 15.76
C PRO A 690 2.81 -24.95 16.52
N ARG A 691 2.70 -23.71 17.00
CA ARG A 691 1.70 -23.27 17.97
C ARG A 691 0.35 -23.09 17.28
N ILE A 692 -0.59 -23.95 17.62
CA ILE A 692 -1.96 -23.87 17.11
C ILE A 692 -2.71 -22.76 17.87
N GLY A 693 -3.45 -21.93 17.13
CA GLY A 693 -4.32 -20.93 17.74
C GLY A 693 -3.55 -19.74 18.32
N GLU A 694 -2.56 -19.24 17.59
CA GLU A 694 -2.06 -17.88 17.81
C GLU A 694 -2.83 -16.86 16.96
N GLY A 695 -2.78 -15.60 17.37
CA GLY A 695 -3.37 -14.50 16.62
C GLY A 695 -4.89 -14.39 16.76
N LEU A 696 -5.51 -13.86 15.71
CA LEU A 696 -6.88 -13.35 15.69
C LEU A 696 -7.92 -14.38 16.16
N PRO A 697 -7.90 -15.65 15.72
CA PRO A 697 -8.90 -16.65 16.14
C PRO A 697 -8.86 -16.98 17.63
N THR A 698 -7.74 -16.71 18.31
CA THR A 698 -7.62 -16.92 19.75
C THR A 698 -7.89 -15.65 20.53
N TRP A 699 -7.51 -14.49 20.00
CA TRP A 699 -7.86 -13.21 20.63
C TRP A 699 -9.38 -13.07 20.78
N THR A 700 -10.15 -13.42 19.74
CA THR A 700 -11.62 -13.30 19.76
C THR A 700 -12.29 -14.24 20.75
N LYS A 701 -11.62 -15.30 21.23
CA LYS A 701 -12.16 -16.19 22.29
C LYS A 701 -12.24 -15.52 23.65
N MET A 702 -11.55 -14.39 23.85
CA MET A 702 -11.77 -13.54 25.02
C MET A 702 -13.17 -12.94 25.03
N ASP A 703 -13.84 -12.93 23.88
CA ASP A 703 -15.22 -12.47 23.66
C ASP A 703 -15.48 -11.09 24.27
N ARG A 704 -14.52 -10.18 24.11
CA ARG A 704 -14.59 -8.83 24.69
C ARG A 704 -15.79 -8.09 24.11
N ARG A 705 -16.34 -7.16 24.90
CA ARG A 705 -17.47 -6.33 24.48
C ARG A 705 -17.05 -5.32 23.42
N LEU A 706 -17.87 -5.15 22.39
CA LEU A 706 -17.63 -4.26 21.24
C LEU A 706 -18.58 -3.05 21.19
N GLU A 707 -19.47 -2.90 22.17
CA GLU A 707 -20.31 -1.70 22.32
C GLU A 707 -19.56 -0.63 23.10
N GLU A 708 -19.56 0.61 22.59
CA GLU A 708 -18.80 1.72 23.18
C GLU A 708 -17.35 1.28 23.48
N ALA A 709 -16.70 0.77 22.43
CA ALA A 709 -15.37 0.20 22.47
C ALA A 709 -14.41 0.99 21.56
N ASP A 710 -13.12 0.82 21.83
CA ASP A 710 -12.06 1.10 20.86
C ASP A 710 -11.93 -0.14 19.98
N VAL A 711 -12.34 -0.05 18.70
CA VAL A 711 -12.56 -1.22 17.84
C VAL A 711 -11.53 -1.31 16.73
N VAL A 712 -11.00 -2.51 16.51
CA VAL A 712 -10.12 -2.82 15.39
C VAL A 712 -10.87 -3.75 14.44
N LEU A 713 -10.99 -3.34 13.19
CA LEU A 713 -11.51 -4.19 12.12
C LEU A 713 -10.36 -4.97 11.50
N TRP A 714 -10.60 -6.25 11.25
CA TRP A 714 -9.71 -7.12 10.49
C TRP A 714 -10.50 -7.59 9.28
N TYR A 715 -10.16 -7.07 8.11
CA TYR A 715 -10.83 -7.44 6.86
C TYR A 715 -9.91 -8.33 6.04
N ILE A 716 -10.33 -9.58 5.88
CA ILE A 716 -9.68 -10.60 5.08
C ILE A 716 -10.40 -10.66 3.73
N PHE A 717 -9.65 -10.40 2.68
CA PHE A 717 -10.16 -10.48 1.33
C PHE A 717 -9.18 -11.20 0.43
N GLY A 718 -9.71 -11.95 -0.54
CA GLY A 718 -8.86 -12.71 -1.43
C GLY A 718 -9.47 -12.98 -2.79
N THR A 719 -8.59 -13.33 -3.72
CA THR A 719 -8.95 -13.80 -5.07
C THR A 719 -8.56 -15.26 -5.24
N THR A 720 -9.30 -15.95 -6.12
CA THR A 720 -8.98 -17.32 -6.52
C THR A 720 -8.45 -17.28 -7.93
N HIS A 721 -7.15 -17.55 -8.08
CA HIS A 721 -6.47 -17.50 -9.35
C HIS A 721 -6.44 -18.90 -9.96
N ILE A 722 -7.22 -19.06 -11.02
CA ILE A 722 -7.12 -20.19 -11.96
C ILE A 722 -6.30 -19.68 -13.14
N PRO A 723 -5.00 -20.01 -13.24
CA PRO A 723 -4.11 -19.41 -14.24
C PRO A 723 -4.59 -19.66 -15.66
N ARG A 724 -4.32 -18.72 -16.56
CA ARG A 724 -4.65 -18.77 -17.99
C ARG A 724 -3.40 -18.57 -18.84
N LEU A 725 -3.54 -18.80 -20.14
CA LEU A 725 -2.44 -18.56 -21.09
C LEU A 725 -2.05 -17.09 -21.16
N GLU A 726 -3.02 -16.18 -20.99
CA GLU A 726 -2.80 -14.74 -21.01
C GLU A 726 -2.00 -14.22 -19.81
N ASP A 727 -1.83 -15.04 -18.77
CA ASP A 727 -1.05 -14.71 -17.59
C ASP A 727 0.45 -15.07 -17.79
N TRP A 728 0.81 -15.59 -18.96
CA TRP A 728 2.18 -15.97 -19.37
C TRP A 728 2.69 -15.07 -20.51
N PRO A 729 3.98 -14.66 -20.53
CA PRO A 729 5.04 -14.95 -19.55
C PRO A 729 5.05 -14.06 -18.30
N VAL A 730 4.26 -12.98 -18.31
CA VAL A 730 4.08 -12.06 -17.19
C VAL A 730 2.60 -11.73 -17.10
N MET A 731 2.05 -11.86 -15.91
CA MET A 731 0.63 -11.70 -15.62
C MET A 731 0.21 -10.23 -15.74
N PRO A 732 -0.79 -9.89 -16.57
CA PRO A 732 -1.44 -8.58 -16.52
C PRO A 732 -1.99 -8.30 -15.12
N VAL A 733 -2.06 -7.02 -14.73
CA VAL A 733 -2.47 -6.65 -13.37
C VAL A 733 -3.90 -7.14 -13.06
N GLU A 734 -4.05 -7.90 -11.98
CA GLU A 734 -5.34 -8.17 -11.33
C GLU A 734 -5.54 -7.22 -10.15
N HIS A 735 -6.77 -6.72 -9.99
CA HIS A 735 -7.13 -5.73 -8.96
C HIS A 735 -8.09 -6.34 -7.94
N ILE A 736 -7.82 -6.12 -6.66
CA ILE A 736 -8.72 -6.50 -5.56
C ILE A 736 -8.67 -5.45 -4.44
N GLY A 737 -9.75 -5.24 -3.70
CA GLY A 737 -9.80 -4.21 -2.69
C GLY A 737 -11.15 -4.04 -2.01
N PHE A 738 -11.30 -2.94 -1.27
CA PHE A 738 -12.54 -2.55 -0.59
C PHE A 738 -12.58 -1.04 -0.35
N THR A 739 -13.73 -0.53 0.11
CA THR A 739 -13.88 0.90 0.41
C THR A 739 -14.43 1.16 1.81
N LEU A 740 -14.02 2.27 2.41
CA LEU A 740 -14.63 2.88 3.58
C LEU A 740 -15.36 4.15 3.12
N VAL A 741 -16.68 4.19 3.31
CA VAL A 741 -17.54 5.27 2.82
C VAL A 741 -18.18 5.99 4.01
N PRO A 742 -18.20 7.33 4.05
CA PRO A 742 -18.90 8.05 5.11
C PRO A 742 -20.39 7.71 5.11
N HIS A 743 -20.93 7.32 6.26
CA HIS A 743 -22.35 7.02 6.43
C HIS A 743 -22.95 7.94 7.49
N GLY A 744 -23.67 8.97 7.04
CA GLY A 744 -24.17 10.01 7.93
C GLY A 744 -23.06 10.79 8.65
N PHE A 745 -21.79 10.61 8.28
CA PHE A 745 -20.67 11.33 8.89
C PHE A 745 -20.76 12.83 8.64
N PHE A 746 -21.03 13.24 7.40
CA PHE A 746 -21.24 14.62 7.02
C PHE A 746 -22.73 14.99 7.01
N ASN A 747 -23.04 16.28 7.13
CA ASN A 747 -24.42 16.77 7.09
C ASN A 747 -25.00 16.83 5.67
N CYS A 748 -24.15 16.85 4.65
CA CYS A 748 -24.48 16.80 3.23
C CYS A 748 -23.27 16.24 2.46
N SER A 749 -23.33 16.23 1.13
CA SER A 749 -22.16 15.86 0.31
C SER A 749 -20.97 16.77 0.67
N PRO A 750 -19.83 16.22 1.14
CA PRO A 750 -18.65 17.01 1.49
C PRO A 750 -17.90 17.55 0.25
N ALA A 751 -18.36 17.17 -0.94
CA ALA A 751 -17.84 17.56 -2.24
C ALA A 751 -18.58 18.75 -2.89
N ILE A 752 -19.57 19.35 -2.20
CA ILE A 752 -20.39 20.42 -2.77
C ILE A 752 -19.63 21.76 -2.90
N ASP A 753 -18.60 21.96 -2.08
CA ASP A 753 -17.78 23.18 -2.05
C ASP A 753 -16.60 23.16 -3.03
N LEU A 754 -16.47 22.09 -3.82
CA LEU A 754 -15.50 22.07 -4.89
C LEU A 754 -15.88 23.06 -5.99
N PRO A 755 -14.92 23.76 -6.58
CA PRO A 755 -15.20 24.70 -7.67
C PRO A 755 -15.61 23.95 -8.96
N PRO A 756 -16.47 24.55 -9.81
CA PRO A 756 -16.74 24.02 -11.14
C PRO A 756 -15.46 23.91 -11.95
N SER A 757 -15.38 22.91 -12.82
CA SER A 757 -14.29 22.83 -13.80
C SER A 757 -14.45 23.96 -14.81
N THR A 758 -13.42 24.79 -14.97
CA THR A 758 -13.38 25.80 -16.03
C THR A 758 -13.17 25.08 -17.37
N PRO A 759 -14.02 25.31 -18.39
CA PRO A 759 -13.73 24.83 -19.74
C PRO A 759 -12.39 25.43 -20.19
N VAL A 760 -11.42 24.59 -20.51
CA VAL A 760 -10.19 25.07 -21.17
C VAL A 760 -10.58 25.38 -22.61
N ALA A 761 -10.60 26.66 -22.97
CA ALA A 761 -10.66 27.07 -24.37
C ALA A 761 -9.31 26.76 -25.00
N ASP A 762 -9.11 25.52 -25.44
CA ASP A 762 -7.93 25.15 -26.20
C ASP A 762 -8.19 25.48 -27.67
N GLU A 763 -7.62 26.59 -28.14
CA GLU A 763 -7.73 27.03 -29.55
C GLU A 763 -7.14 26.00 -30.53
N THR A 764 -6.45 24.95 -30.04
CA THR A 764 -5.88 23.87 -30.86
C THR A 764 -6.66 22.55 -30.82
N ALA A 765 -7.66 22.42 -29.95
CA ALA A 765 -8.51 21.23 -29.87
C ALA A 765 -9.54 21.23 -31.01
N LYS A 766 -9.18 20.62 -32.14
CA LYS A 766 -10.17 20.21 -33.13
C LYS A 766 -10.94 19.03 -32.54
N ASP A 767 -12.13 19.29 -32.01
CA ASP A 767 -13.10 18.24 -31.74
C ASP A 767 -13.24 17.39 -33.02
N VAL A 768 -12.89 16.10 -32.91
CA VAL A 768 -13.08 15.15 -34.02
C VAL A 768 -14.56 14.83 -34.07
N VAL A 769 -15.35 15.75 -34.61
CA VAL A 769 -16.73 15.47 -35.01
C VAL A 769 -16.63 14.58 -36.24
N LEU A 770 -16.80 13.27 -36.04
CA LEU A 770 -17.01 12.31 -37.13
C LEU A 770 -18.31 12.70 -37.85
N THR A 771 -18.21 13.59 -38.82
CA THR A 771 -19.27 13.83 -39.79
C THR A 771 -19.34 12.59 -40.68
N LYS A 772 -20.45 11.83 -40.57
CA LYS A 772 -20.77 10.76 -41.51
C LYS A 772 -20.87 11.35 -42.92
N GLN A 773 -19.81 11.27 -43.72
CA GLN A 773 -19.94 11.31 -45.17
C GLN A 773 -20.43 9.93 -45.64
N GLY A 774 -21.75 9.80 -45.71
CA GLY A 774 -22.40 8.72 -46.44
C GLY A 774 -22.88 9.25 -47.78
N SER A 775 -22.05 9.13 -48.81
CA SER A 775 -22.50 9.15 -50.20
C SER A 775 -23.32 7.89 -50.46
N GLN A 776 -24.61 8.03 -50.76
CA GLN A 776 -25.29 7.10 -51.67
C GLN A 776 -26.52 7.77 -52.29
N SER A 777 -26.38 8.08 -53.57
CA SER A 777 -27.46 8.24 -54.52
C SER A 777 -28.21 6.91 -54.68
N THR A 778 -29.54 6.91 -54.48
CA THR A 778 -30.50 6.17 -55.31
C THR A 778 -31.93 6.60 -54.99
N SER A 779 -32.62 7.05 -56.03
CA SER A 779 -34.06 6.89 -56.34
C SER A 779 -35.10 6.88 -55.20
N GLY A 780 -36.03 7.84 -55.29
CA GLY A 780 -37.08 8.05 -54.31
C GLY A 780 -38.21 7.02 -54.28
N LEU A 781 -39.01 7.14 -53.23
CA LEU A 781 -40.45 7.00 -53.28
C LEU A 781 -41.05 7.79 -52.09
N HIS A 782 -42.01 8.65 -52.41
CA HIS A 782 -42.84 9.38 -51.46
C HIS A 782 -43.60 8.43 -50.54
N LEU A 783 -43.61 8.71 -49.24
CA LEU A 783 -44.79 8.48 -48.39
C LEU A 783 -44.78 9.44 -47.20
N ALA A 784 -45.69 10.41 -47.28
CA ALA A 784 -46.07 11.26 -46.18
C ALA A 784 -46.82 10.43 -45.14
N VAL A 785 -46.41 10.50 -43.88
CA VAL A 785 -47.27 10.17 -42.74
C VAL A 785 -47.23 11.34 -41.77
N THR A 786 -48.36 12.02 -41.72
CA THR A 786 -48.75 13.08 -40.80
C THR A 786 -48.67 12.63 -39.34
N SER A 787 -48.18 13.54 -38.51
CA SER A 787 -48.38 13.63 -37.08
C SER A 787 -49.85 13.42 -36.67
N LYS A 788 -50.08 12.63 -35.62
CA LYS A 788 -51.07 12.91 -34.56
C LYS A 788 -50.90 11.93 -33.38
N LEU A 789 -50.95 12.56 -32.19
CA LEU A 789 -50.87 12.05 -30.80
C LEU A 789 -49.48 11.79 -30.24
#